data_AF-A0A8D2MLE5-F1
#
_entry.id   AF-A0A8D2MLE5-F1
#
_cell.length_a   1.000
_cell.length_b   1.000
_cell.length_c   1.000
_cell.angle_alpha   90.00
_cell.angle_beta   90.00
_cell.angle_gamma   90.00
#
_symmetry.space_group_name_H-M   'P 1'
#
loop_
_entity.id
_entity.type
_entity.pdbx_description
1 polymer ?
#
loop_
_entity_poly.entity_id
_entity_poly.type
_entity_poly.pdbx_seq_one_letter_code
_entity_poly.pdbx_strand_id
1 'polypeptide(L)'
;MSSGLGRGTSCRPDMGSSSVPDKGSDSALGRGTAPGRGGEPAPGRESSSGLGRGTSSRMGNELRAGQGEQLRAAERAPAAPSSPGSSMWTTRRDGEVKLRMEEQGPGSEAPKTVHQLFQESVSKYSNFYALASKKNGKWAKLTYKMYYDECWKAAKSFLKLGLERFHGVGILGFNSAEWFIADIGAILAGGFAVGIYTTNSPEACHYVAENCSANVIVVENHKQLQKILEIEHRLPHLKAIVQYGEEIKEQRPKLDAREKQEEVVSYLPLSHIAAQMCDIWAAMALGVQVYFAQPDALKGSLVETLREVRPTAFLGVPRVWEKMEEKMKSVGMKASAIRRKVAAWAKGVGLQTNLKKMDGRLDEPVNFRLARQLVYRKVRKAIGLERCTKCYTGAAPITRETLEFFLSLNIPVMELYGMSESSGPHTISLPHAFKLGSCGKVLSGCHTLIHKPDMDGIGEICFSGRHVFMGYLNMEDKTREAIDEDGWLHSGDLGKHDKDGFLFITGRIKELIITAGGENIPPVPIEDAVKNAVPIISNAMLVGDKAKFLSMLLTLKCVVDADTGEPGDELSPEALAFCQRLGSKATKVSEIISSKDKAIYTAIQKGISAVNEKAVSNAQKVQKWVLLEKDFSLFGGELGPTMKLKRPVVAQKYRDRIAQFYTDTEPPSGEPSARP
;
A
#
# COMPACT_ATOMS: atom_id res chain seq x y z
N MET A 1 -8.08 42.55 -20.77
CA MET A 1 -9.43 42.71 -21.38
C MET A 1 -10.25 41.51 -20.89
N SER A 2 -10.80 41.47 -19.68
CA SER A 2 -11.80 42.34 -19.02
C SER A 2 -13.20 42.20 -19.62
N SER A 3 -13.99 41.24 -19.12
CA SER A 3 -15.46 41.23 -18.95
C SER A 3 -15.86 39.84 -18.42
N GLY A 4 -16.73 39.60 -17.44
CA GLY A 4 -17.63 40.45 -16.67
C GLY A 4 -19.04 39.82 -16.65
N LEU A 5 -19.50 39.41 -15.45
CA LEU A 5 -20.89 39.06 -15.02
C LEU A 5 -21.39 37.62 -15.32
N GLY A 6 -22.11 36.92 -14.43
CA GLY A 6 -22.89 37.38 -13.27
C GLY A 6 -23.17 36.32 -12.20
N ARG A 7 -23.57 36.82 -11.02
CA ARG A 7 -23.95 36.09 -9.80
C ARG A 7 -25.41 35.62 -9.86
N GLY A 8 -25.69 34.44 -9.31
CA GLY A 8 -27.04 33.91 -9.05
C GLY A 8 -27.18 33.43 -7.60
N THR A 9 -28.00 34.20 -6.87
CA THR A 9 -28.66 34.09 -5.56
C THR A 9 -28.75 32.77 -4.77
N SER A 10 -28.60 32.94 -3.45
CA SER A 10 -28.85 32.03 -2.33
C SER A 10 -30.35 31.84 -2.01
N CYS A 11 -30.72 30.66 -1.52
CA CYS A 11 -31.97 30.43 -0.76
C CYS A 11 -31.63 29.89 0.64
N ARG A 12 -31.93 30.68 1.68
CA ARG A 12 -32.13 30.23 3.07
C ARG A 12 -33.64 30.21 3.35
N PRO A 13 -34.17 29.31 4.18
CA PRO A 13 -35.48 29.49 4.78
C PRO A 13 -35.38 30.16 6.16
N ASP A 14 -36.25 31.15 6.35
CA ASP A 14 -36.56 31.83 7.60
C ASP A 14 -37.17 30.89 8.66
N MET A 15 -36.80 31.11 9.91
CA MET A 15 -37.55 30.65 11.09
C MET A 15 -37.85 31.87 11.95
N GLY A 16 -39.13 32.19 12.04
CA GLY A 16 -39.67 33.37 12.70
C GLY A 16 -39.48 33.35 14.23
N SER A 17 -39.27 34.56 14.74
CA SER A 17 -39.25 34.93 16.15
C SER A 17 -40.66 34.92 16.76
N SER A 18 -40.76 34.47 18.00
CA SER A 18 -41.82 34.88 18.94
C SER A 18 -41.21 35.06 20.32
N SER A 19 -41.58 36.16 20.98
CA SER A 19 -40.95 36.73 22.16
C SER A 19 -41.89 36.73 23.37
N VAL A 20 -41.36 36.25 24.52
CA VAL A 20 -41.51 36.79 25.91
C VAL A 20 -42.86 36.47 26.65
N PRO A 21 -42.94 36.34 28.01
CA PRO A 21 -41.97 36.69 29.07
C PRO A 21 -41.63 35.65 30.16
N ASP A 22 -40.41 35.83 30.66
CA ASP A 22 -39.94 35.96 32.06
C ASP A 22 -40.90 35.71 33.24
N LYS A 23 -40.45 34.85 34.17
CA LYS A 23 -40.74 34.87 35.61
C LYS A 23 -39.54 34.29 36.37
N GLY A 24 -38.89 35.14 37.16
CA GLY A 24 -37.80 34.75 38.06
C GLY A 24 -38.25 34.08 39.35
N SER A 25 -37.27 33.50 40.04
CA SER A 25 -37.23 33.40 41.50
C SER A 25 -35.82 33.05 41.97
N ASP A 26 -35.33 33.88 42.90
CA ASP A 26 -34.09 33.78 43.67
C ASP A 26 -33.87 32.45 44.40
N SER A 27 -32.60 32.10 44.64
CA SER A 27 -32.07 31.99 46.01
C SER A 27 -30.55 31.71 46.03
N ALA A 28 -29.91 32.34 47.00
CA ALA A 28 -28.47 32.43 47.22
C ALA A 28 -27.92 31.38 48.21
N LEU A 29 -26.60 31.47 48.46
CA LEU A 29 -25.76 30.88 49.53
C LEU A 29 -25.01 29.60 49.10
N GLY A 30 -23.70 29.44 49.30
CA GLY A 30 -22.78 30.16 50.18
C GLY A 30 -21.29 29.88 49.90
N ARG A 31 -20.46 30.61 50.65
CA ARG A 31 -19.00 30.81 50.56
C ARG A 31 -18.17 29.67 51.17
N GLY A 32 -16.87 29.64 50.84
CA GLY A 32 -15.79 29.09 51.70
C GLY A 32 -14.48 28.88 50.93
N THR A 33 -13.64 29.91 50.74
CA THR A 33 -12.40 30.23 51.51
C THR A 33 -11.19 29.30 51.32
N ALA A 34 -10.13 29.88 50.74
CA ALA A 34 -8.73 29.46 50.84
C ALA A 34 -8.12 29.82 52.23
N PRO A 35 -6.95 29.28 52.59
CA PRO A 35 -5.67 30.01 52.47
C PRO A 35 -4.51 29.06 52.02
N GLY A 36 -3.30 29.44 51.59
CA GLY A 36 -2.52 30.68 51.63
C GLY A 36 -1.12 30.42 52.24
N ARG A 37 -0.05 30.74 51.48
CA ARG A 37 1.32 31.21 51.87
C ARG A 37 2.57 30.30 51.78
N GLY A 38 3.63 30.93 51.25
CA GLY A 38 5.07 30.77 51.57
C GLY A 38 5.86 30.06 50.45
N GLY A 39 6.95 30.56 49.85
CA GLY A 39 7.90 31.63 50.14
C GLY A 39 9.30 31.14 49.72
N GLU A 40 9.92 31.82 48.74
CA GLU A 40 11.33 31.71 48.24
C GLU A 40 12.39 32.07 49.33
N PRO A 41 13.75 32.09 49.12
CA PRO A 41 14.54 32.06 47.86
C PRO A 41 15.87 31.23 47.86
N ALA A 42 16.56 31.26 46.71
CA ALA A 42 17.96 30.87 46.47
C ALA A 42 19.01 31.89 47.00
N PRO A 43 20.31 31.51 46.99
CA PRO A 43 21.37 32.34 46.38
C PRO A 43 22.34 31.44 45.55
N GLY A 44 23.29 31.86 44.72
CA GLY A 44 23.98 33.12 44.42
C GLY A 44 25.31 32.71 43.74
N ARG A 45 25.70 33.40 42.66
CA ARG A 45 26.95 33.21 41.90
C ARG A 45 28.16 33.75 42.67
N GLU A 46 29.36 33.20 42.42
CA GLU A 46 30.60 33.97 42.44
C GLU A 46 31.70 33.36 41.56
N SER A 47 32.59 34.23 41.08
CA SER A 47 33.58 34.05 40.01
C SER A 47 34.88 34.77 40.38
N SER A 48 36.06 34.18 40.12
CA SER A 48 37.39 34.82 39.98
C SER A 48 38.43 33.73 39.68
N SER A 49 39.16 33.65 38.55
CA SER A 49 40.25 34.48 37.97
C SER A 49 41.62 34.41 38.70
N GLY A 50 42.68 34.10 37.94
CA GLY A 50 44.11 34.29 38.28
C GLY A 50 45.01 33.13 37.76
N LEU A 51 45.64 33.20 36.58
CA LEU A 51 46.92 33.84 36.18
C LEU A 51 48.21 33.16 36.69
N GLY A 52 49.08 32.75 35.73
CA GLY A 52 50.53 33.07 35.81
C GLY A 52 51.58 31.97 35.47
N ARG A 53 52.20 32.10 34.28
CA ARG A 53 53.65 31.99 33.89
C ARG A 53 54.51 30.81 34.42
N GLY A 54 55.47 30.17 33.72
CA GLY A 54 56.21 30.41 32.47
C GLY A 54 57.67 29.89 32.61
N THR A 55 58.36 29.66 31.48
CA THR A 55 59.82 29.33 31.26
C THR A 55 60.25 27.86 31.43
N SER A 56 61.24 27.26 30.72
CA SER A 56 61.98 27.52 29.46
C SER A 56 62.91 26.32 29.15
N SER A 57 63.11 26.02 27.87
CA SER A 57 64.29 25.39 27.22
C SER A 57 64.64 23.89 27.42
N ARG A 58 64.62 23.14 26.30
CA ARG A 58 65.84 22.57 25.65
C ARG A 58 65.50 22.04 24.25
N MET A 59 66.24 22.56 23.25
CA MET A 59 66.32 22.06 21.88
C MET A 59 67.22 20.81 21.83
N GLY A 60 66.91 19.87 20.94
CA GLY A 60 67.91 18.94 20.41
C GLY A 60 67.39 17.59 19.93
N ASN A 61 67.07 17.52 18.64
CA ASN A 61 67.06 16.35 17.76
C ASN A 61 66.26 15.10 18.17
N GLU A 62 65.10 14.93 17.55
CA GLU A 62 64.76 13.68 16.86
C GLU A 62 63.72 13.95 15.75
N LEU A 63 64.24 14.21 14.55
CA LEU A 63 63.48 14.20 13.30
C LEU A 63 63.25 12.73 12.89
N ARG A 64 62.07 12.18 13.24
CA ARG A 64 61.30 11.14 12.49
C ARG A 64 60.30 10.45 13.42
N ALA A 65 59.18 11.12 13.71
CA ALA A 65 57.88 10.51 14.02
C ALA A 65 56.92 11.65 14.38
N GLY A 66 55.88 11.89 13.59
CA GLY A 66 54.87 12.90 13.95
C GLY A 66 54.32 13.74 12.79
N GLN A 67 53.92 13.11 11.69
CA GLN A 67 52.95 13.70 10.74
C GLN A 67 51.66 12.85 10.67
N GLY A 68 51.31 12.17 11.77
CA GLY A 68 50.16 11.27 11.84
C GLY A 68 49.01 11.70 12.76
N GLU A 69 49.16 12.77 13.56
CA GLU A 69 48.23 13.06 14.68
C GLU A 69 47.62 14.47 14.71
N GLN A 70 47.66 15.22 13.60
CA GLN A 70 46.94 16.50 13.49
C GLN A 70 45.85 16.54 12.41
N LEU A 71 45.47 15.38 11.85
CA LEU A 71 44.33 15.26 10.92
C LEU A 71 43.18 14.38 11.46
N ARG A 72 43.11 14.13 12.78
CA ARG A 72 42.06 13.29 13.40
C ARG A 72 41.36 13.90 14.63
N ALA A 73 41.41 15.21 14.80
CA ALA A 73 40.70 15.90 15.89
C ALA A 73 39.80 17.05 15.40
N ALA A 74 39.26 16.93 14.19
CA ALA A 74 38.25 17.84 13.65
C ALA A 74 37.00 17.06 13.21
N GLU A 75 36.46 16.21 14.10
CA GLU A 75 35.12 15.65 13.93
C GLU A 75 34.34 15.74 15.24
N ARG A 76 33.15 16.34 15.11
CA ARG A 76 32.03 16.43 16.07
C ARG A 76 32.17 17.46 17.20
N ALA A 77 32.18 18.74 16.82
CA ALA A 77 31.40 19.73 17.55
C ALA A 77 29.93 19.64 17.09
N PRO A 78 28.92 19.66 17.98
CA PRO A 78 27.52 19.73 17.56
C PRO A 78 27.31 21.06 16.83
N ALA A 79 26.78 20.99 15.61
CA ALA A 79 26.38 22.16 14.86
C ALA A 79 25.39 22.98 15.72
N ALA A 80 25.59 24.30 15.74
CA ALA A 80 24.66 25.22 16.37
C ALA A 80 23.23 24.98 15.85
N PRO A 81 22.19 25.12 16.70
CA PRO A 81 20.82 24.89 16.26
C PRO A 81 20.48 25.88 15.14
N SER A 82 20.34 25.34 13.92
CA SER A 82 19.69 26.05 12.83
C SER A 82 18.28 26.45 13.28
N SER A 83 17.83 27.63 12.84
CA SER A 83 16.46 28.11 13.00
C SER A 83 15.43 26.97 12.78
N PRO A 84 14.29 26.95 13.49
CA PRO A 84 13.30 25.88 13.36
C PRO A 84 12.94 25.65 11.88
N GLY A 85 13.13 24.41 11.39
CA GLY A 85 12.59 23.91 10.13
C GLY A 85 13.08 24.57 8.83
N SER A 86 14.39 24.66 8.57
CA SER A 86 14.88 25.04 7.21
C SER A 86 14.80 23.89 6.20
N SER A 87 15.03 22.65 6.64
CA SER A 87 15.03 21.45 5.78
C SER A 87 13.62 20.91 5.54
N MET A 88 13.37 20.38 4.34
CA MET A 88 12.11 19.76 3.93
C MET A 88 11.99 18.28 4.36
N TRP A 89 13.06 17.74 4.94
CA TRP A 89 13.17 16.37 5.41
C TRP A 89 14.09 16.28 6.64
N THR A 90 13.94 15.21 7.42
CA THR A 90 14.79 14.85 8.55
C THR A 90 14.87 13.33 8.69
N THR A 91 16.00 12.84 9.19
CA THR A 91 16.18 11.42 9.56
C THR A 91 16.23 11.22 11.06
N ARG A 92 16.10 12.31 11.83
CA ARG A 92 16.08 12.29 13.28
C ARG A 92 14.68 12.06 13.80
N ARG A 93 14.57 11.26 14.86
CA ARG A 93 13.30 10.97 15.55
C ARG A 93 12.60 12.21 16.12
N ASP A 94 13.39 13.17 16.60
CA ASP A 94 12.94 14.43 17.19
C ASP A 94 13.11 15.60 16.21
N GLY A 95 13.41 15.30 14.94
CA GLY A 95 13.68 16.30 13.92
C GLY A 95 12.42 17.05 13.52
N GLU A 96 12.58 18.33 13.21
CA GLU A 96 11.54 19.18 12.67
C GLU A 96 11.79 19.44 11.18
N VAL A 97 10.73 19.65 10.41
CA VAL A 97 10.80 19.94 8.98
C VAL A 97 9.97 21.16 8.63
N LYS A 98 10.35 21.84 7.55
CA LYS A 98 9.50 22.83 6.90
C LYS A 98 8.28 22.12 6.29
N LEU A 99 7.08 22.55 6.65
CA LEU A 99 5.87 22.03 6.04
C LEU A 99 5.70 22.59 4.61
N ARG A 100 5.32 21.69 3.69
CA ARG A 100 5.01 21.99 2.28
C ARG A 100 3.62 22.62 2.18
N MET A 101 3.49 23.91 2.45
CA MET A 101 2.19 24.61 2.44
C MET A 101 1.94 25.29 1.08
N GLU A 102 0.73 25.16 0.55
CA GLU A 102 0.27 25.95 -0.60
C GLU A 102 -0.28 27.32 -0.15
N GLU A 103 -0.40 28.27 -1.07
CA GLU A 103 -1.02 29.57 -0.80
C GLU A 103 -2.56 29.48 -0.68
N GLN A 104 -3.17 28.56 -1.43
CA GLN A 104 -4.62 28.40 -1.53
C GLN A 104 -5.04 26.94 -1.69
N GLY A 105 -6.32 26.65 -1.46
CA GLY A 105 -6.86 25.29 -1.60
C GLY A 105 -6.54 24.37 -0.41
N PRO A 106 -6.80 23.05 -0.52
CA PRO A 106 -6.58 22.11 0.58
C PRO A 106 -5.13 22.08 1.10
N GLY A 107 -4.15 22.37 0.25
CA GLY A 107 -2.73 22.42 0.65
C GLY A 107 -2.37 23.60 1.57
N SER A 108 -3.24 24.63 1.67
CA SER A 108 -3.03 25.78 2.55
C SER A 108 -3.69 25.62 3.93
N GLU A 109 -4.48 24.57 4.14
CA GLU A 109 -5.15 24.32 5.41
C GLU A 109 -4.16 24.08 6.55
N ALA A 110 -4.42 24.69 7.72
CA ALA A 110 -3.55 24.54 8.87
C ALA A 110 -3.34 23.05 9.23
N PRO A 111 -2.09 22.62 9.53
CA PRO A 111 -1.82 21.25 9.90
C PRO A 111 -2.54 20.88 11.20
N LYS A 112 -3.08 19.66 11.22
CA LYS A 112 -3.72 19.07 12.39
C LYS A 112 -2.86 17.94 12.91
N THR A 113 -2.73 17.85 14.22
CA THR A 113 -2.20 16.65 14.87
C THR A 113 -3.18 15.50 14.74
N VAL A 114 -2.68 14.27 14.83
CA VAL A 114 -3.52 13.05 14.91
C VAL A 114 -4.54 13.17 16.04
N HIS A 115 -4.14 13.76 17.17
CA HIS A 115 -5.01 13.97 18.31
C HIS A 115 -6.20 14.89 17.97
N GLN A 116 -5.94 16.04 17.36
CA GLN A 116 -6.97 16.98 16.94
C GLN A 116 -7.92 16.36 15.92
N LEU A 117 -7.39 15.65 14.92
CA LEU A 117 -8.20 14.94 13.93
C LEU A 117 -9.15 13.94 14.61
N PHE A 118 -8.65 13.14 15.55
CA PHE A 118 -9.47 12.15 16.23
C PHE A 118 -10.51 12.82 17.16
N GLN A 119 -10.15 13.89 17.86
CA GLN A 119 -11.10 14.67 18.67
C GLN A 119 -12.23 15.26 17.84
N GLU A 120 -11.93 15.82 16.67
CA GLU A 120 -12.94 16.30 15.72
C GLU A 120 -13.83 15.18 15.21
N SER A 121 -13.27 13.98 15.03
CA SER A 121 -14.02 12.81 14.59
C SER A 121 -14.95 12.30 15.69
N VAL A 122 -14.48 12.27 16.94
CA VAL A 122 -15.29 11.90 18.11
C VAL A 122 -16.39 12.94 18.36
N SER A 123 -16.11 14.23 18.21
CA SER A 123 -17.15 15.26 18.41
C SER A 123 -18.29 15.15 17.39
N LYS A 124 -17.97 14.75 16.15
CA LYS A 124 -18.96 14.54 15.07
C LYS A 124 -19.65 13.19 15.14
N TYR A 125 -18.90 12.12 15.45
CA TYR A 125 -19.33 10.73 15.26
C TYR A 125 -19.33 9.91 16.54
N SER A 126 -19.32 10.54 17.72
CA SER A 126 -19.18 9.91 19.06
C SER A 126 -19.88 8.56 19.21
N ASN A 127 -21.18 8.52 18.87
CA ASN A 127 -22.05 7.35 19.09
C ASN A 127 -22.13 6.42 17.87
N PHE A 128 -21.42 6.72 16.79
CA PHE A 128 -21.36 5.89 15.58
C PHE A 128 -20.30 4.81 15.73
N TYR A 129 -20.49 3.67 15.07
CA TYR A 129 -19.61 2.52 15.21
C TYR A 129 -18.34 2.68 14.39
N ALA A 130 -17.19 2.97 15.01
CA ALA A 130 -15.92 3.06 14.30
C ALA A 130 -15.40 1.69 13.83
N LEU A 131 -15.40 0.70 14.73
CA LEU A 131 -14.72 -0.58 14.52
C LEU A 131 -15.67 -1.76 14.77
N ALA A 132 -15.53 -2.83 13.98
CA ALA A 132 -16.31 -4.06 14.12
C ALA A 132 -15.43 -5.30 13.91
N SER A 133 -15.31 -6.12 14.96
CA SER A 133 -14.55 -7.38 14.94
C SER A 133 -15.49 -8.56 15.16
N LYS A 134 -15.27 -9.69 14.49
CA LYS A 134 -16.08 -10.89 14.71
C LYS A 134 -15.55 -11.66 15.92
N LYS A 135 -16.38 -11.85 16.95
CA LYS A 135 -16.10 -12.65 18.14
C LYS A 135 -17.21 -13.69 18.30
N ASN A 136 -16.86 -14.99 18.38
CA ASN A 136 -17.81 -16.11 18.49
C ASN A 136 -18.92 -16.06 17.42
N GLY A 137 -18.54 -15.76 16.17
CA GLY A 137 -19.45 -15.67 15.03
C GLY A 137 -20.33 -14.41 14.99
N LYS A 138 -20.24 -13.51 15.98
CA LYS A 138 -21.02 -12.26 16.06
C LYS A 138 -20.13 -11.03 15.96
N TRP A 139 -20.62 -9.95 15.35
CA TRP A 139 -19.89 -8.69 15.31
C TRP A 139 -19.94 -7.97 16.66
N ALA A 140 -18.79 -7.85 17.31
CA ALA A 140 -18.56 -6.93 18.41
C ALA A 140 -18.14 -5.58 17.83
N LYS A 141 -18.79 -4.49 18.26
CA LYS A 141 -18.60 -3.15 17.70
C LYS A 141 -18.14 -2.17 18.77
N LEU A 142 -17.26 -1.25 18.38
CA LEU A 142 -16.85 -0.09 19.19
C LEU A 142 -17.37 1.19 18.53
N THR A 143 -17.93 2.10 19.31
CA THR A 143 -18.23 3.46 18.83
C THR A 143 -16.93 4.28 18.70
N TYR A 144 -16.97 5.42 18.00
CA TYR A 144 -15.83 6.34 17.96
C TYR A 144 -15.40 6.77 19.36
N LYS A 145 -16.36 7.04 20.26
CA LYS A 145 -16.05 7.37 21.65
C LYS A 145 -15.36 6.23 22.38
N MET A 146 -15.87 5.00 22.24
CA MET A 146 -15.25 3.83 22.84
C MET A 146 -13.84 3.59 22.28
N TYR A 147 -13.69 3.66 20.96
CA TYR A 147 -12.40 3.51 20.29
C TYR A 147 -11.40 4.56 20.80
N TYR A 148 -11.79 5.83 20.87
CA TYR A 148 -10.97 6.91 21.40
C TYR A 148 -10.56 6.67 22.86
N ASP A 149 -11.50 6.22 23.70
CA ASP A 149 -11.22 5.90 25.10
C ASP A 149 -10.24 4.73 25.24
N GLU A 150 -10.37 3.68 24.41
CA GLU A 150 -9.42 2.57 24.37
C GLU A 150 -8.02 3.04 23.90
N CYS A 151 -7.92 3.92 22.91
CA CYS A 151 -6.63 4.50 22.50
C CYS A 151 -5.97 5.29 23.63
N TRP A 152 -6.75 6.05 24.41
CA TRP A 152 -6.23 6.76 25.59
C TRP A 152 -5.80 5.81 26.71
N LYS A 153 -6.53 4.70 26.93
CA LYS A 153 -6.12 3.65 27.87
C LYS A 153 -4.82 3.00 27.44
N ALA A 154 -4.67 2.70 26.15
CA ALA A 154 -3.44 2.18 25.58
C ALA A 154 -2.28 3.17 25.75
N ALA A 155 -2.49 4.45 25.42
CA ALA A 155 -1.48 5.50 25.60
C ALA A 155 -1.00 5.61 27.06
N LYS A 156 -1.93 5.68 28.02
CA LYS A 156 -1.62 5.72 29.45
C LYS A 156 -0.87 4.46 29.91
N SER A 157 -1.28 3.29 29.38
CA SER A 157 -0.61 2.02 29.67
C SER A 157 0.81 2.00 29.12
N PHE A 158 1.05 2.46 27.89
CA PHE A 158 2.38 2.55 27.31
C PHE A 158 3.30 3.48 28.10
N LEU A 159 2.81 4.65 28.51
CA LEU A 159 3.56 5.55 29.40
C LEU A 159 3.90 4.86 30.73
N LYS A 160 2.96 4.13 31.32
CA LYS A 160 3.20 3.36 32.56
C LYS A 160 4.22 2.24 32.39
N LEU A 161 4.24 1.59 31.23
CA LEU A 161 5.23 0.57 30.86
C LEU A 161 6.60 1.17 30.50
N GLY A 162 6.72 2.51 30.49
CA GLY A 162 7.97 3.23 30.30
C GLY A 162 8.24 3.66 28.86
N LEU A 163 7.23 3.75 28.00
CA LEU A 163 7.39 4.36 26.68
C LEU A 163 7.91 5.79 26.83
N GLU A 164 9.07 6.06 26.24
CA GLU A 164 9.65 7.39 26.15
C GLU A 164 9.19 8.09 24.87
N ARG A 165 9.18 9.43 24.91
CA ARG A 165 8.86 10.23 23.72
C ARG A 165 9.84 9.87 22.59
N PHE A 166 9.33 9.78 21.36
CA PHE A 166 10.09 9.44 20.15
C PHE A 166 10.74 8.04 20.14
N HIS A 167 10.29 7.13 21.02
CA HIS A 167 10.64 5.71 20.97
C HIS A 167 9.52 4.88 20.36
N GLY A 168 9.87 3.71 19.82
CA GLY A 168 8.94 2.85 19.11
C GLY A 168 8.00 2.06 20.01
N VAL A 169 6.75 1.95 19.58
CA VAL A 169 5.84 0.85 19.92
C VAL A 169 5.75 -0.05 18.70
N GLY A 170 6.42 -1.21 18.75
CA GLY A 170 6.37 -2.21 17.69
C GLY A 170 5.04 -2.96 17.73
N ILE A 171 4.33 -3.09 16.60
CA ILE A 171 3.02 -3.75 16.55
C ILE A 171 3.10 -4.91 15.55
N LEU A 172 3.19 -6.13 16.06
CA LEU A 172 3.34 -7.37 15.30
C LEU A 172 2.05 -8.18 15.37
N GLY A 173 1.16 -7.95 14.40
CA GLY A 173 -0.13 -8.64 14.36
C GLY A 173 -0.89 -8.39 13.07
N PHE A 174 -1.87 -9.24 12.82
CA PHE A 174 -2.80 -9.06 11.71
C PHE A 174 -3.81 -7.94 12.01
N ASN A 175 -4.64 -7.63 11.01
CA ASN A 175 -5.59 -6.54 11.05
C ASN A 175 -6.67 -6.76 12.14
N SER A 176 -6.70 -5.91 13.16
CA SER A 176 -7.56 -6.05 14.34
C SER A 176 -7.85 -4.70 15.01
N ALA A 177 -8.85 -4.65 15.89
CA ALA A 177 -9.17 -3.44 16.65
C ALA A 177 -8.02 -3.09 17.61
N GLU A 178 -7.38 -4.10 18.19
CA GLU A 178 -6.26 -4.00 19.09
C GLU A 178 -5.03 -3.38 18.39
N TRP A 179 -4.80 -3.72 17.12
CA TRP A 179 -3.76 -3.06 16.31
C TRP A 179 -4.02 -1.56 16.14
N PHE A 180 -5.25 -1.17 15.80
CA PHE A 180 -5.67 0.23 15.68
C PHE A 180 -5.48 1.01 16.99
N ILE A 181 -5.91 0.39 18.10
CA ILE A 181 -5.80 0.97 19.44
C ILE A 181 -4.33 1.16 19.83
N ALA A 182 -3.47 0.18 19.54
CA ALA A 182 -2.03 0.27 19.82
C ALA A 182 -1.36 1.36 18.97
N ASP A 183 -1.70 1.47 17.69
CA ASP A 183 -1.14 2.47 16.76
C ASP A 183 -1.44 3.90 17.21
N ILE A 184 -2.73 4.22 17.37
CA ILE A 184 -3.13 5.54 17.83
C ILE A 184 -2.68 5.78 19.29
N GLY A 185 -2.74 4.76 20.15
CA GLY A 185 -2.26 4.84 21.52
C GLY A 185 -0.78 5.20 21.63
N ALA A 186 0.06 4.65 20.76
CA ALA A 186 1.48 4.97 20.69
C ALA A 186 1.70 6.44 20.30
N ILE A 187 0.97 6.92 19.28
CA ILE A 187 1.04 8.32 18.82
C ILE A 187 0.56 9.27 19.93
N LEU A 188 -0.54 8.97 20.61
CA LEU A 188 -1.08 9.76 21.71
C LEU A 188 -0.13 9.82 22.91
N ALA A 189 0.65 8.77 23.14
CA ALA A 189 1.69 8.74 24.16
C ALA A 189 2.98 9.48 23.75
N GLY A 190 3.06 9.99 22.52
CA GLY A 190 4.25 10.68 21.99
C GLY A 190 5.35 9.75 21.48
N GLY A 191 5.05 8.46 21.29
CA GLY A 191 5.93 7.48 20.66
C GLY A 191 5.67 7.33 19.16
N PHE A 192 6.44 6.46 18.52
CA PHE A 192 6.21 6.04 17.13
C PHE A 192 5.40 4.75 17.10
N ALA A 193 4.31 4.74 16.33
CA ALA A 193 3.66 3.49 15.97
C ALA A 193 4.44 2.81 14.84
N VAL A 194 4.92 1.58 15.08
CA VAL A 194 5.79 0.86 14.13
C VAL A 194 5.19 -0.51 13.83
N GLY A 195 4.48 -0.63 12.72
CA GLY A 195 3.93 -1.90 12.25
C GLY A 195 5.01 -2.87 11.80
N ILE A 196 5.00 -4.10 12.32
CA ILE A 196 5.91 -5.18 11.94
C ILE A 196 5.09 -6.27 11.23
N TYR A 197 5.55 -6.70 10.05
CA TYR A 197 4.84 -7.72 9.28
C TYR A 197 4.86 -9.07 10.00
N THR A 198 3.70 -9.73 10.11
CA THR A 198 3.56 -11.07 10.71
C THR A 198 4.33 -12.16 9.97
N THR A 199 4.76 -11.87 8.73
CA THR A 199 5.60 -12.75 7.89
C THR A 199 7.09 -12.57 8.11
N ASN A 200 7.52 -11.57 8.87
CA ASN A 200 8.95 -11.35 9.15
C ASN A 200 9.54 -12.51 9.97
N SER A 201 10.81 -12.81 9.69
CA SER A 201 11.63 -13.67 10.55
C SER A 201 11.99 -12.94 11.86
N PRO A 202 12.43 -13.65 12.91
CA PRO A 202 12.96 -13.04 14.12
C PRO A 202 14.03 -11.97 13.84
N GLU A 203 14.95 -12.21 12.92
CA GLU A 203 16.01 -11.26 12.54
C GLU A 203 15.44 -10.00 11.89
N ALA A 204 14.45 -10.13 11.02
CA ALA A 204 13.78 -8.99 10.42
C ALA A 204 12.96 -8.21 11.46
N CYS A 205 12.38 -8.87 12.46
CA CYS A 205 11.75 -8.21 13.61
C CYS A 205 12.78 -7.45 14.45
N HIS A 206 13.95 -8.04 14.70
CA HIS A 206 15.05 -7.42 15.45
C HIS A 206 15.49 -6.12 14.79
N TYR A 207 15.78 -6.16 13.48
CA TYR A 207 16.19 -4.97 12.74
C TYR A 207 15.19 -3.81 12.89
N VAL A 208 13.89 -4.09 12.78
CA VAL A 208 12.85 -3.05 12.91
C VAL A 208 12.78 -2.52 14.35
N ALA A 209 12.74 -3.41 15.34
CA ALA A 209 12.63 -3.04 16.75
C ALA A 209 13.86 -2.26 17.26
N GLU A 210 15.06 -2.63 16.81
CA GLU A 210 16.30 -1.92 17.12
C GLU A 210 16.32 -0.53 16.46
N ASN A 211 16.00 -0.44 15.16
CA ASN A 211 16.07 0.82 14.41
C ASN A 211 15.11 1.90 14.95
N CYS A 212 13.94 1.50 15.45
CA CYS A 212 12.99 2.42 16.10
C CYS A 212 13.21 2.58 17.61
N SER A 213 14.24 1.94 18.18
CA SER A 213 14.48 1.89 19.63
C SER A 213 13.21 1.51 20.39
N ALA A 214 12.59 0.39 20.03
CA ALA A 214 11.30 0.00 20.59
C ALA A 214 11.37 -0.12 22.13
N ASN A 215 10.48 0.58 22.83
CA ASN A 215 10.28 0.41 24.28
C ASN A 215 9.18 -0.61 24.59
N VAL A 216 8.18 -0.71 23.72
CA VAL A 216 7.05 -1.63 23.89
C VAL A 216 6.86 -2.40 22.59
N ILE A 217 6.63 -3.71 22.67
CA ILE A 217 6.22 -4.51 21.51
C ILE A 217 4.88 -5.18 21.80
N VAL A 218 3.90 -4.94 20.93
CA VAL A 218 2.55 -5.50 21.00
C VAL A 218 2.44 -6.64 20.00
N VAL A 219 2.06 -7.84 20.46
CA VAL A 219 2.01 -9.07 19.64
C VAL A 219 0.61 -9.70 19.66
N GLU A 220 0.15 -10.19 18.51
CA GLU A 220 -1.22 -10.73 18.39
C GLU A 220 -1.44 -12.09 19.06
N ASN A 221 -0.42 -12.94 19.17
CA ASN A 221 -0.56 -14.31 19.67
C ASN A 221 0.79 -14.91 20.04
N HIS A 222 0.75 -16.13 20.60
CA HIS A 222 1.94 -16.86 21.03
C HIS A 222 2.98 -17.05 19.91
N LYS A 223 2.55 -17.29 18.67
CA LYS A 223 3.49 -17.46 17.53
C LYS A 223 4.30 -16.19 17.28
N GLN A 224 3.67 -15.02 17.34
CA GLN A 224 4.37 -13.75 17.18
C GLN A 224 5.22 -13.41 18.42
N LEU A 225 4.75 -13.77 19.61
CA LEU A 225 5.51 -13.63 20.85
C LEU A 225 6.85 -14.39 20.78
N GLN A 226 6.84 -15.66 20.34
CA GLN A 226 8.06 -16.47 20.26
C GLN A 226 9.16 -15.80 19.42
N LYS A 227 8.80 -15.19 18.28
CA LYS A 227 9.76 -14.47 17.44
C LYS A 227 10.46 -13.32 18.16
N ILE A 228 9.76 -12.66 19.09
CA ILE A 228 10.31 -11.55 19.88
C ILE A 228 11.15 -12.08 21.04
N LEU A 229 10.71 -13.14 21.71
CA LEU A 229 11.48 -13.78 22.78
C LEU A 229 12.84 -14.31 22.30
N GLU A 230 12.91 -14.85 21.07
CA GLU A 230 14.17 -15.28 20.44
C GLU A 230 15.21 -14.16 20.31
N ILE A 231 14.77 -12.90 20.22
CA ILE A 231 15.63 -11.74 19.99
C ILE A 231 15.66 -10.76 21.17
N GLU A 232 14.88 -11.01 22.23
CA GLU A 232 14.67 -10.09 23.36
C GLU A 232 15.98 -9.64 24.00
N HIS A 233 16.91 -10.58 24.20
CA HIS A 233 18.24 -10.33 24.77
C HIS A 233 19.10 -9.33 23.97
N ARG A 234 18.74 -9.03 22.71
CA ARG A 234 19.42 -8.06 21.84
C ARG A 234 18.68 -6.73 21.70
N LEU A 235 17.57 -6.54 22.41
CA LEU A 235 16.77 -5.32 22.34
C LEU A 235 16.97 -4.47 23.62
N PRO A 236 18.04 -3.65 23.71
CA PRO A 236 18.43 -2.98 24.96
C PRO A 236 17.42 -1.94 25.46
N HIS A 237 16.55 -1.45 24.58
CA HIS A 237 15.53 -0.45 24.90
C HIS A 237 14.16 -1.06 25.24
N LEU A 238 13.97 -2.36 25.07
CA LEU A 238 12.68 -3.02 25.27
C LEU A 238 12.36 -3.08 26.77
N LYS A 239 11.20 -2.55 27.14
CA LYS A 239 10.71 -2.49 28.54
C LYS A 239 9.51 -3.38 28.78
N ALA A 240 8.71 -3.66 27.75
CA ALA A 240 7.54 -4.51 27.86
C ALA A 240 7.16 -5.18 26.55
N ILE A 241 6.62 -6.41 26.65
CA ILE A 241 5.92 -7.10 25.57
C ILE A 241 4.45 -7.26 26.00
N VAL A 242 3.52 -6.86 25.14
CA VAL A 242 2.07 -6.94 25.39
C VAL A 242 1.44 -7.88 24.38
N GLN A 243 0.89 -9.00 24.83
CA GLN A 243 0.12 -9.91 23.96
C GLN A 243 -1.37 -9.58 24.02
N TYR A 244 -2.07 -9.62 22.87
CA TYR A 244 -3.54 -9.57 22.78
C TYR A 244 -4.13 -10.86 22.18
N GLY A 245 -5.45 -10.96 22.00
CA GLY A 245 -6.11 -12.05 21.26
C GLY A 245 -6.49 -13.32 22.06
N GLU A 246 -5.62 -13.85 22.92
CA GLU A 246 -5.89 -15.04 23.77
C GLU A 246 -6.29 -14.65 25.21
N GLU A 247 -7.05 -15.50 25.92
CA GLU A 247 -7.75 -15.15 27.17
C GLU A 247 -6.85 -14.82 28.39
N ILE A 248 -7.11 -13.66 29.01
CA ILE A 248 -7.30 -13.54 30.47
C ILE A 248 -8.78 -13.12 30.67
N LYS A 249 -9.47 -13.75 31.63
CA LYS A 249 -10.95 -13.92 31.70
C LYS A 249 -11.79 -12.73 32.22
N GLU A 250 -12.90 -12.46 31.51
CA GLU A 250 -14.20 -11.75 31.83
C GLU A 250 -14.47 -10.26 31.45
N GLN A 251 -15.72 -9.98 30.96
CA GLN A 251 -16.27 -8.70 30.38
C GLN A 251 -17.76 -8.43 30.73
N ARG A 252 -18.28 -7.17 30.62
CA ARG A 252 -19.74 -6.82 30.49
C ARG A 252 -20.08 -5.51 29.69
N PRO A 253 -21.33 -5.29 29.14
CA PRO A 253 -21.64 -4.34 28.02
C PRO A 253 -22.93 -3.43 28.06
N LYS A 254 -23.05 -2.50 27.05
CA LYS A 254 -24.23 -1.98 26.23
C LYS A 254 -24.77 -0.53 26.39
N LEU A 255 -24.99 0.26 25.29
CA LEU A 255 -26.23 0.46 24.45
C LEU A 255 -26.08 1.61 23.37
N ASP A 256 -27.12 1.92 22.55
CA ASP A 256 -27.13 2.29 21.10
C ASP A 256 -27.84 3.64 20.72
N ALA A 257 -27.50 4.30 19.57
CA ALA A 257 -28.41 4.96 18.56
C ALA A 257 -27.78 5.96 17.50
N ARG A 258 -27.87 5.56 16.20
CA ARG A 258 -28.08 6.19 14.85
C ARG A 258 -27.63 7.62 14.42
N GLU A 259 -26.74 7.69 13.39
CA GLU A 259 -27.02 8.22 12.01
C GLU A 259 -26.20 7.42 10.94
N LYS A 260 -26.27 7.75 9.64
CA LYS A 260 -25.72 6.92 8.53
C LYS A 260 -24.18 7.04 8.39
N GLN A 261 -23.54 5.88 8.40
CA GLN A 261 -22.09 5.69 8.38
C GLN A 261 -21.64 4.94 7.12
N GLU A 262 -20.45 5.24 6.61
CA GLU A 262 -19.79 4.49 5.51
C GLU A 262 -19.23 3.16 6.03
N GLU A 263 -19.21 2.09 5.23
CA GLU A 263 -18.82 0.74 5.69
C GLU A 263 -17.70 0.17 4.79
N VAL A 264 -16.57 -0.22 5.38
CA VAL A 264 -15.38 -0.79 4.71
C VAL A 264 -14.99 -2.13 5.34
N VAL A 265 -14.46 -3.07 4.53
CA VAL A 265 -13.89 -4.33 5.01
C VAL A 265 -12.36 -4.28 4.96
N SER A 266 -11.75 -4.44 6.12
CA SER A 266 -10.32 -4.34 6.40
C SER A 266 -9.70 -5.74 6.42
N TYR A 267 -8.82 -6.04 5.45
CA TYR A 267 -8.21 -7.37 5.28
C TYR A 267 -6.74 -7.32 4.86
N LEU A 268 -6.22 -6.14 4.49
CA LEU A 268 -4.80 -5.95 4.16
C LEU A 268 -3.98 -5.85 5.46
N PRO A 269 -2.68 -6.22 5.46
CA PRO A 269 -1.84 -6.02 6.64
C PRO A 269 -1.72 -4.54 6.99
N LEU A 270 -1.96 -4.15 8.25
CA LEU A 270 -1.86 -2.75 8.71
C LEU A 270 -0.42 -2.21 8.77
N SER A 271 0.59 -3.09 8.66
CA SER A 271 1.97 -2.69 8.39
C SER A 271 2.17 -2.08 7.00
N HIS A 272 1.15 -2.14 6.12
CA HIS A 272 1.17 -1.55 4.78
C HIS A 272 0.39 -0.22 4.74
N ILE A 273 0.99 0.81 4.13
CA ILE A 273 0.44 2.18 4.11
C ILE A 273 -0.97 2.27 3.51
N ALA A 274 -1.28 1.48 2.48
CA ALA A 274 -2.62 1.49 1.87
C ALA A 274 -3.72 1.10 2.87
N ALA A 275 -3.45 0.13 3.75
CA ALA A 275 -4.38 -0.28 4.81
C ALA A 275 -4.51 0.84 5.85
N GLN A 276 -3.40 1.43 6.32
CA GLN A 276 -3.48 2.54 7.28
C GLN A 276 -4.26 3.74 6.72
N MET A 277 -4.00 4.14 5.48
CA MET A 277 -4.67 5.28 4.85
C MET A 277 -6.17 5.06 4.67
N CYS A 278 -6.59 3.88 4.20
CA CYS A 278 -8.01 3.59 4.01
C CYS A 278 -8.72 3.27 5.33
N ASP A 279 -8.12 2.43 6.16
CA ASP A 279 -8.79 1.81 7.29
C ASP A 279 -8.66 2.67 8.56
N ILE A 280 -7.57 3.43 8.74
CA ILE A 280 -7.37 4.30 9.93
C ILE A 280 -7.64 5.76 9.58
N TRP A 281 -6.86 6.34 8.68
CA TRP A 281 -6.80 7.79 8.47
C TRP A 281 -8.05 8.33 7.78
N ALA A 282 -8.43 7.75 6.64
CA ALA A 282 -9.67 8.10 5.95
C ALA A 282 -10.91 7.74 6.78
N ALA A 283 -10.86 6.61 7.49
CA ALA A 283 -11.97 6.21 8.35
C ALA A 283 -12.21 7.21 9.48
N MET A 284 -11.15 7.67 10.13
CA MET A 284 -11.23 8.69 11.16
C MET A 284 -11.77 10.00 10.57
N ALA A 285 -11.17 10.51 9.50
CA ALA A 285 -11.56 11.78 8.89
C ALA A 285 -13.01 11.81 8.36
N LEU A 286 -13.52 10.68 7.87
CA LEU A 286 -14.82 10.59 7.20
C LEU A 286 -15.91 9.90 8.03
N GLY A 287 -15.62 9.44 9.25
CA GLY A 287 -16.60 8.75 10.09
C GLY A 287 -16.96 7.32 9.64
N VAL A 288 -16.05 6.61 8.94
CA VAL A 288 -16.28 5.26 8.38
C VAL A 288 -16.27 4.16 9.46
N GLN A 289 -17.20 3.21 9.36
CA GLN A 289 -17.16 1.93 10.08
C GLN A 289 -16.27 0.93 9.35
N VAL A 290 -15.30 0.39 10.09
CA VAL A 290 -14.36 -0.61 9.59
C VAL A 290 -14.71 -1.99 10.15
N TYR A 291 -14.92 -2.96 9.26
CA TYR A 291 -15.14 -4.37 9.60
C TYR A 291 -13.87 -5.17 9.35
N PHE A 292 -13.33 -5.79 10.39
CA PHE A 292 -12.16 -6.66 10.26
C PHE A 292 -12.54 -8.01 9.65
N ALA A 293 -11.95 -8.33 8.50
CA ALA A 293 -12.12 -9.63 7.87
C ALA A 293 -11.44 -10.72 8.72
N GLN A 294 -11.92 -11.95 8.60
CA GLN A 294 -11.32 -13.07 9.31
C GLN A 294 -9.93 -13.41 8.76
N PRO A 295 -9.02 -14.03 9.55
CA PRO A 295 -7.65 -14.32 9.10
C PRO A 295 -7.55 -15.16 7.82
N ASP A 296 -8.59 -15.90 7.47
CA ASP A 296 -8.71 -16.72 6.26
C ASP A 296 -9.29 -15.95 5.05
N ALA A 297 -9.47 -14.63 5.15
CA ALA A 297 -10.03 -13.79 4.08
C ALA A 297 -9.32 -13.99 2.74
N LEU A 298 -7.99 -13.93 2.75
CA LEU A 298 -7.17 -14.14 1.54
C LEU A 298 -7.13 -15.62 1.09
N LYS A 299 -7.46 -16.56 1.98
CA LYS A 299 -7.59 -17.99 1.69
C LYS A 299 -8.92 -18.34 1.02
N GLY A 300 -9.92 -17.46 1.09
CA GLY A 300 -11.15 -17.58 0.30
C GLY A 300 -12.41 -17.01 0.95
N SER A 301 -12.40 -16.72 2.25
CA SER A 301 -13.59 -16.28 2.99
C SER A 301 -13.94 -14.79 2.78
N LEU A 302 -13.10 -14.01 2.08
CA LEU A 302 -13.33 -12.57 1.89
C LEU A 302 -14.70 -12.26 1.29
N VAL A 303 -15.14 -13.01 0.27
CA VAL A 303 -16.45 -12.79 -0.38
C VAL A 303 -17.61 -13.05 0.58
N GLU A 304 -17.46 -13.97 1.54
CA GLU A 304 -18.47 -14.23 2.57
C GLU A 304 -18.60 -13.03 3.50
N THR A 305 -17.46 -12.47 3.93
CA THR A 305 -17.42 -11.23 4.71
C THR A 305 -18.05 -10.07 3.93
N LEU A 306 -17.72 -9.90 2.64
CA LEU A 306 -18.32 -8.86 1.79
C LEU A 306 -19.85 -9.02 1.65
N ARG A 307 -20.35 -10.25 1.55
CA ARG A 307 -21.81 -10.52 1.49
C ARG A 307 -22.52 -10.22 2.79
N GLU A 308 -21.85 -10.45 3.92
CA GLU A 308 -22.38 -10.17 5.25
C GLU A 308 -22.39 -8.67 5.55
N VAL A 309 -21.27 -7.99 5.31
CA VAL A 309 -21.08 -6.55 5.60
C VAL A 309 -21.78 -5.66 4.56
N ARG A 310 -21.74 -6.04 3.28
CA ARG A 310 -22.30 -5.26 2.15
C ARG A 310 -21.71 -3.83 2.10
N PRO A 311 -20.38 -3.68 1.94
CA PRO A 311 -19.69 -2.41 2.08
C PRO A 311 -20.11 -1.38 1.03
N THR A 312 -19.90 -0.10 1.34
CA THR A 312 -20.15 1.05 0.46
C THR A 312 -18.91 1.47 -0.33
N ALA A 313 -17.72 1.12 0.17
CA ALA A 313 -16.44 1.24 -0.51
C ALA A 313 -15.59 -0.02 -0.29
N PHE A 314 -14.78 -0.39 -1.28
CA PHE A 314 -13.92 -1.57 -1.21
C PHE A 314 -12.60 -1.33 -1.95
N LEU A 315 -11.48 -1.52 -1.25
CA LEU A 315 -10.14 -1.51 -1.84
C LEU A 315 -9.64 -2.96 -2.01
N GLY A 316 -9.56 -3.42 -3.26
CA GLY A 316 -9.00 -4.71 -3.64
C GLY A 316 -7.60 -4.55 -4.22
N VAL A 317 -6.59 -5.31 -3.79
CA VAL A 317 -5.35 -5.43 -4.59
C VAL A 317 -5.64 -6.18 -5.90
N PRO A 318 -4.84 -6.02 -6.98
CA PRO A 318 -5.14 -6.62 -8.29
C PRO A 318 -5.48 -8.11 -8.23
N ARG A 319 -4.71 -8.89 -7.46
CA ARG A 319 -4.92 -10.33 -7.29
C ARG A 319 -6.30 -10.69 -6.69
N VAL A 320 -6.85 -9.83 -5.83
CA VAL A 320 -8.20 -10.03 -5.26
C VAL A 320 -9.26 -9.87 -6.34
N TRP A 321 -9.14 -8.85 -7.19
CA TRP A 321 -10.03 -8.64 -8.33
C TRP A 321 -9.94 -9.77 -9.35
N GLU A 322 -8.73 -10.19 -9.72
CA GLU A 322 -8.49 -11.32 -10.62
C GLU A 322 -9.13 -12.62 -10.09
N LYS A 323 -8.93 -12.94 -8.81
CA LYS A 323 -9.50 -14.15 -8.19
C LYS A 323 -11.03 -14.10 -8.16
N MET A 324 -11.62 -12.92 -7.93
CA MET A 324 -13.07 -12.71 -8.04
C MET A 324 -13.54 -12.92 -9.49
N GLU A 325 -12.83 -12.36 -10.47
CA GLU A 325 -13.11 -12.54 -11.90
C GLU A 325 -13.05 -14.03 -12.30
N GLU A 326 -11.99 -14.74 -11.93
CA GLU A 326 -11.81 -16.17 -12.20
C GLU A 326 -12.97 -16.99 -11.65
N LYS A 327 -13.34 -16.75 -10.39
CA LYS A 327 -14.48 -17.43 -9.76
C LYS A 327 -15.80 -17.12 -10.47
N MET A 328 -16.01 -15.87 -10.88
CA MET A 328 -17.21 -15.44 -11.60
C MET A 328 -17.27 -16.05 -13.01
N LYS A 329 -16.15 -16.11 -13.73
CA LYS A 329 -16.02 -16.79 -15.03
C LYS A 329 -16.36 -18.29 -14.86
N SER A 330 -15.81 -18.95 -13.85
CA SER A 330 -16.09 -20.36 -13.52
C SER A 330 -17.57 -20.65 -13.24
N VAL A 331 -18.23 -19.82 -12.41
CA VAL A 331 -19.68 -19.92 -12.15
C VAL A 331 -20.49 -19.67 -13.43
N GLY A 332 -20.07 -18.71 -14.26
CA GLY A 332 -20.72 -18.40 -15.54
C GLY A 332 -20.67 -19.55 -16.54
N MET A 333 -19.57 -20.32 -16.59
CA MET A 333 -19.44 -21.49 -17.48
C MET A 333 -20.46 -22.59 -17.14
N LYS A 334 -20.72 -22.78 -15.83
CA LYS A 334 -21.70 -23.78 -15.33
C LYS A 334 -23.16 -23.35 -15.50
N ALA A 335 -23.44 -22.11 -15.92
CA ALA A 335 -24.80 -21.64 -16.13
C ALA A 335 -25.43 -22.18 -17.43
N SER A 336 -26.76 -22.22 -17.49
CA SER A 336 -27.50 -22.65 -18.68
C SER A 336 -27.20 -21.78 -19.91
N ALA A 337 -27.37 -22.34 -21.11
CA ALA A 337 -27.06 -21.64 -22.37
C ALA A 337 -27.80 -20.30 -22.50
N ILE A 338 -29.06 -20.24 -22.07
CA ILE A 338 -29.86 -19.00 -22.05
C ILE A 338 -29.24 -17.98 -21.10
N ARG A 339 -28.88 -18.37 -19.87
CA ARG A 339 -28.23 -17.48 -18.90
C ARG A 339 -26.89 -16.97 -19.41
N ARG A 340 -26.11 -17.81 -20.10
CA ARG A 340 -24.84 -17.41 -20.72
C ARG A 340 -25.04 -16.37 -21.82
N LYS A 341 -26.03 -16.55 -22.71
CA LYS A 341 -26.38 -15.55 -23.74
C LYS A 341 -26.80 -14.21 -23.13
N VAL A 342 -27.67 -14.24 -22.12
CA VAL A 342 -28.10 -13.01 -21.40
C VAL A 342 -26.92 -12.33 -20.71
N ALA A 343 -26.02 -13.09 -20.07
CA ALA A 343 -24.84 -12.53 -19.43
C ALA A 343 -23.86 -11.92 -20.45
N ALA A 344 -23.64 -12.58 -21.59
CA ALA A 344 -22.79 -12.07 -22.66
C ALA A 344 -23.33 -10.77 -23.27
N TRP A 345 -24.64 -10.73 -23.57
CA TRP A 345 -25.33 -9.53 -24.01
C TRP A 345 -25.19 -8.38 -23.00
N ALA A 346 -25.48 -8.65 -21.72
CA ALA A 346 -25.37 -7.65 -20.67
C ALA A 346 -23.94 -7.11 -20.58
N LYS A 347 -22.91 -7.97 -20.60
CA LYS A 347 -21.51 -7.52 -20.60
C LYS A 347 -21.18 -6.59 -21.78
N GLY A 348 -21.66 -6.91 -22.99
CA GLY A 348 -21.49 -6.04 -24.15
C GLY A 348 -22.12 -4.65 -23.97
N VAL A 349 -23.38 -4.62 -23.49
CA VAL A 349 -24.09 -3.36 -23.19
C VAL A 349 -23.38 -2.56 -22.10
N GLY A 350 -22.92 -3.24 -21.05
CA GLY A 350 -22.26 -2.64 -19.90
C GLY A 350 -20.93 -1.99 -20.27
N LEU A 351 -20.09 -2.70 -21.03
CA LEU A 351 -18.79 -2.20 -21.45
C LEU A 351 -18.94 -0.97 -22.35
N GLN A 352 -19.77 -1.05 -23.39
CA GLN A 352 -20.00 0.08 -24.30
C GLN A 352 -20.56 1.32 -23.60
N THR A 353 -21.51 1.13 -22.67
CA THR A 353 -22.11 2.25 -21.94
C THR A 353 -21.10 2.90 -21.00
N ASN A 354 -20.33 2.11 -20.27
CA ASN A 354 -19.36 2.64 -19.31
C ASN A 354 -18.15 3.28 -19.99
N LEU A 355 -17.69 2.77 -21.15
CA LEU A 355 -16.67 3.44 -21.96
C LEU A 355 -17.15 4.83 -22.41
N LYS A 356 -18.40 4.95 -22.89
CA LYS A 356 -18.98 6.26 -23.24
C LYS A 356 -19.07 7.21 -22.04
N LYS A 357 -19.35 6.70 -20.85
CA LYS A 357 -19.36 7.49 -19.60
C LYS A 357 -17.98 8.04 -19.26
N MET A 358 -16.92 7.27 -19.51
CA MET A 358 -15.54 7.75 -19.32
C MET A 358 -15.21 8.92 -20.25
N ASP A 359 -15.79 8.94 -21.46
CA ASP A 359 -15.66 10.05 -22.42
C ASP A 359 -16.64 11.21 -22.15
N GLY A 360 -17.26 11.25 -20.96
CA GLY A 360 -18.15 12.33 -20.53
C GLY A 360 -19.61 12.22 -21.02
N ARG A 361 -20.00 11.13 -21.69
CA ARG A 361 -21.39 10.90 -22.12
C ARG A 361 -22.19 10.18 -21.05
N LEU A 362 -23.12 10.88 -20.40
CA LEU A 362 -23.86 10.36 -19.24
C LEU A 362 -25.16 9.61 -19.58
N ASP A 363 -25.54 9.56 -20.86
CA ASP A 363 -26.80 8.94 -21.28
C ASP A 363 -26.81 7.43 -21.02
N GLU A 364 -27.82 6.97 -20.27
CA GLU A 364 -28.03 5.55 -20.03
C GLU A 364 -29.10 4.97 -20.96
N PRO A 365 -28.73 4.09 -21.90
CA PRO A 365 -29.69 3.51 -22.83
C PRO A 365 -30.63 2.52 -22.11
N VAL A 366 -31.84 2.33 -22.66
CA VAL A 366 -32.89 1.49 -22.04
C VAL A 366 -32.41 0.05 -21.83
N ASN A 367 -31.65 -0.50 -22.78
CA ASN A 367 -31.05 -1.83 -22.67
C ASN A 367 -30.07 -1.95 -21.49
N PHE A 368 -29.37 -0.88 -21.11
CA PHE A 368 -28.50 -0.85 -19.93
C PHE A 368 -29.32 -0.90 -18.64
N ARG A 369 -30.46 -0.21 -18.58
CA ARG A 369 -31.40 -0.29 -17.44
C ARG A 369 -31.95 -1.72 -17.28
N LEU A 370 -32.26 -2.38 -18.40
CA LEU A 370 -32.68 -3.78 -18.40
C LEU A 370 -31.55 -4.72 -17.92
N ALA A 371 -30.34 -4.56 -18.45
CA ALA A 371 -29.17 -5.33 -18.03
C ALA A 371 -28.84 -5.13 -16.53
N ARG A 372 -29.06 -3.92 -16.00
CA ARG A 372 -28.92 -3.62 -14.57
C ARG A 372 -29.82 -4.48 -13.70
N GLN A 373 -31.09 -4.64 -14.09
CA GLN A 373 -32.05 -5.43 -13.33
C GLN A 373 -31.85 -6.94 -13.49
N LEU A 374 -31.55 -7.40 -14.71
CA LEU A 374 -31.44 -8.83 -15.01
C LEU A 374 -30.11 -9.43 -14.54
N VAL A 375 -29.01 -8.68 -14.63
CA VAL A 375 -27.64 -9.18 -14.45
C VAL A 375 -26.87 -8.39 -13.39
N TYR A 376 -26.58 -7.09 -13.59
CA TYR A 376 -25.59 -6.37 -12.78
C TYR A 376 -25.92 -6.37 -11.29
N ARG A 377 -27.19 -6.12 -10.92
CA ARG A 377 -27.62 -6.13 -9.52
C ARG A 377 -27.44 -7.50 -8.86
N LYS A 378 -27.70 -8.59 -9.60
CA LYS A 378 -27.52 -9.96 -9.09
C LYS A 378 -26.05 -10.30 -8.92
N VAL A 379 -25.21 -9.89 -9.88
CA VAL A 379 -23.77 -10.08 -9.82
C VAL A 379 -23.18 -9.32 -8.63
N ARG A 380 -23.46 -8.03 -8.50
CA ARG A 380 -23.01 -7.21 -7.36
C ARG A 380 -23.45 -7.81 -6.02
N LYS A 381 -24.71 -8.24 -5.91
CA LYS A 381 -25.21 -8.94 -4.71
C LYS A 381 -24.45 -10.24 -4.44
N ALA A 382 -24.18 -11.03 -5.46
CA ALA A 382 -23.47 -12.31 -5.34
C ALA A 382 -22.01 -12.15 -4.88
N ILE A 383 -21.39 -10.99 -5.05
CA ILE A 383 -20.02 -10.71 -4.56
C ILE A 383 -20.01 -9.75 -3.36
N GLY A 384 -21.18 -9.38 -2.82
CA GLY A 384 -21.31 -8.48 -1.67
C GLY A 384 -21.18 -6.98 -1.98
N LEU A 385 -20.98 -6.60 -3.25
CA LEU A 385 -20.73 -5.22 -3.67
C LEU A 385 -21.99 -4.47 -4.14
N GLU A 386 -23.17 -4.85 -3.67
CA GLU A 386 -24.43 -4.24 -4.12
C GLU A 386 -24.61 -2.79 -3.67
N ARG A 387 -24.13 -2.44 -2.47
CA ARG A 387 -24.07 -1.06 -1.96
C ARG A 387 -22.79 -0.33 -2.35
N CYS A 388 -21.80 -1.05 -2.87
CA CYS A 388 -20.49 -0.48 -3.16
C CYS A 388 -20.59 0.50 -4.32
N THR A 389 -20.19 1.74 -4.09
CA THR A 389 -20.11 2.80 -5.10
C THR A 389 -18.68 3.12 -5.48
N LYS A 390 -17.73 2.74 -4.63
CA LYS A 390 -16.30 3.03 -4.76
C LYS A 390 -15.51 1.73 -4.70
N CYS A 391 -15.15 1.18 -5.85
CA CYS A 391 -14.27 0.02 -5.96
C CYS A 391 -12.88 0.52 -6.36
N TYR A 392 -11.87 0.30 -5.51
CA TYR A 392 -10.51 0.75 -5.75
C TYR A 392 -9.54 -0.42 -5.93
N THR A 393 -8.44 -0.16 -6.64
CA THR A 393 -7.26 -1.03 -6.72
C THR A 393 -5.98 -0.22 -6.70
N GLY A 394 -4.90 -0.81 -6.17
CA GLY A 394 -3.59 -0.16 -6.05
C GLY A 394 -2.52 -1.13 -5.55
N ALA A 395 -1.36 -0.59 -5.16
CA ALA A 395 -0.16 -1.31 -4.71
C ALA A 395 0.58 -2.16 -5.77
N ALA A 396 -0.12 -2.58 -6.84
CA ALA A 396 0.47 -3.23 -8.00
C ALA A 396 -0.35 -2.90 -9.27
N PRO A 397 0.24 -3.03 -10.48
CA PRO A 397 -0.49 -2.92 -11.73
C PRO A 397 -1.60 -3.98 -11.84
N ILE A 398 -2.73 -3.59 -12.43
CA ILE A 398 -3.86 -4.48 -12.74
C ILE A 398 -4.00 -4.61 -14.25
N THR A 399 -4.39 -5.79 -14.73
CA THR A 399 -4.55 -6.00 -16.17
C THR A 399 -5.76 -5.23 -16.71
N ARG A 400 -5.63 -4.75 -17.95
CA ARG A 400 -6.74 -4.11 -18.67
C ARG A 400 -7.93 -5.05 -18.87
N GLU A 401 -7.69 -6.35 -19.08
CA GLU A 401 -8.76 -7.34 -19.21
C GLU A 401 -9.62 -7.40 -17.94
N THR A 402 -9.00 -7.46 -16.77
CA THR A 402 -9.71 -7.48 -15.49
C THR A 402 -10.53 -6.21 -15.29
N LEU A 403 -9.96 -5.03 -15.59
CA LEU A 403 -10.70 -3.77 -15.53
C LEU A 403 -11.91 -3.76 -16.47
N GLU A 404 -11.73 -4.16 -17.73
CA GLU A 404 -12.80 -4.24 -18.72
C GLU A 404 -13.88 -5.27 -18.32
N PHE A 405 -13.48 -6.39 -17.72
CA PHE A 405 -14.40 -7.41 -17.21
C PHE A 405 -15.34 -6.83 -16.15
N PHE A 406 -14.81 -6.16 -15.12
CA PHE A 406 -15.66 -5.56 -14.08
C PHE A 406 -16.45 -4.36 -14.61
N LEU A 407 -15.85 -3.55 -15.49
CA LEU A 407 -16.54 -2.44 -16.16
C LEU A 407 -17.74 -2.93 -16.98
N SER A 408 -17.61 -4.09 -17.65
CA SER A 408 -18.70 -4.75 -18.40
C SER A 408 -19.87 -5.16 -17.52
N LEU A 409 -19.63 -5.34 -16.21
CA LEU A 409 -20.63 -5.70 -15.21
C LEU A 409 -21.14 -4.50 -14.41
N ASN A 410 -20.83 -3.28 -14.87
CA ASN A 410 -21.14 -2.03 -14.19
C ASN A 410 -20.53 -1.94 -12.78
N ILE A 411 -19.28 -2.39 -12.67
CA ILE A 411 -18.43 -2.26 -11.50
C ILE A 411 -17.14 -1.58 -11.96
N PRO A 412 -17.09 -0.23 -12.02
CA PRO A 412 -15.86 0.46 -12.35
C PRO A 412 -14.86 0.24 -11.21
N VAL A 413 -13.76 -0.47 -11.50
CA VAL A 413 -12.62 -0.63 -10.58
C VAL A 413 -11.67 0.53 -10.89
N MET A 414 -11.52 1.42 -9.92
CA MET A 414 -10.75 2.67 -10.03
C MET A 414 -9.35 2.47 -9.49
N GLU A 415 -8.35 2.85 -10.27
CA GLU A 415 -6.96 2.72 -9.86
C GLU A 415 -6.51 3.93 -9.03
N LEU A 416 -5.63 3.69 -8.06
CA LEU A 416 -4.90 4.71 -7.31
C LEU A 416 -3.40 4.37 -7.32
N TYR A 417 -2.57 5.40 -7.27
CA TYR A 417 -1.12 5.26 -7.27
C TYR A 417 -0.47 6.13 -6.20
N GLY A 418 0.56 5.60 -5.58
CA GLY A 418 1.36 6.22 -4.54
C GLY A 418 2.23 5.17 -3.86
N MET A 419 3.04 5.60 -2.91
CA MET A 419 4.04 4.78 -2.21
C MET A 419 4.07 5.10 -0.72
N SER A 420 4.85 4.35 0.05
CA SER A 420 4.98 4.58 1.50
C SER A 420 5.61 5.94 1.79
N GLU A 421 6.58 6.34 0.97
CA GLU A 421 7.30 7.60 1.01
C GLU A 421 6.41 8.80 0.66
N SER A 422 5.23 8.55 0.07
CA SER A 422 4.20 9.57 -0.16
C SER A 422 2.99 9.42 0.77
N SER A 423 3.12 8.69 1.87
CA SER A 423 2.02 8.42 2.82
C SER A 423 0.77 7.85 2.14
N GLY A 424 0.94 6.99 1.13
CA GLY A 424 -0.14 6.35 0.39
C GLY A 424 -0.47 7.06 -0.92
N PRO A 425 -1.76 7.16 -1.31
CA PRO A 425 -2.15 7.64 -2.65
C PRO A 425 -1.66 9.07 -2.93
N HIS A 426 -1.05 9.26 -4.09
CA HIS A 426 -0.71 10.56 -4.70
C HIS A 426 -1.69 10.91 -5.83
N THR A 427 -2.11 9.91 -6.60
CA THR A 427 -3.16 10.03 -7.62
C THR A 427 -4.29 9.06 -7.35
N ILE A 428 -5.51 9.45 -7.76
CA ILE A 428 -6.71 8.63 -7.60
C ILE A 428 -7.66 8.79 -8.78
N SER A 429 -8.23 7.68 -9.25
CA SER A 429 -9.37 7.69 -10.15
C SER A 429 -10.66 7.91 -9.36
N LEU A 430 -11.53 8.82 -9.81
CA LEU A 430 -12.81 9.12 -9.17
C LEU A 430 -13.98 8.56 -9.99
N PRO A 431 -15.16 8.30 -9.38
CA PRO A 431 -16.31 7.76 -10.11
C PRO A 431 -16.76 8.58 -11.33
N HIS A 432 -16.45 9.88 -11.34
CA HIS A 432 -16.73 10.83 -12.42
C HIS A 432 -15.47 11.24 -13.21
N ALA A 433 -14.30 10.70 -12.88
CA ALA A 433 -13.04 11.00 -13.52
C ALA A 433 -12.10 9.78 -13.43
N PHE A 434 -12.29 8.82 -14.34
CA PHE A 434 -11.44 7.63 -14.45
C PHE A 434 -11.19 7.26 -15.92
N LYS A 435 -10.03 6.68 -16.19
CA LYS A 435 -9.65 6.12 -17.49
C LYS A 435 -9.06 4.71 -17.30
N LEU A 436 -9.33 3.80 -18.23
CA LEU A 436 -8.80 2.43 -18.15
C LEU A 436 -7.27 2.45 -18.29
N GLY A 437 -6.58 1.82 -17.35
CA GLY A 437 -5.11 1.79 -17.30
C GLY A 437 -4.48 3.09 -16.78
N SER A 438 -5.28 4.08 -16.39
CA SER A 438 -4.78 5.28 -15.71
C SER A 438 -4.90 5.12 -14.21
N CYS A 439 -3.88 5.58 -13.49
CA CYS A 439 -3.89 5.70 -12.03
C CYS A 439 -4.63 6.95 -11.52
N GLY A 440 -5.45 7.57 -12.37
CA GLY A 440 -6.27 8.72 -12.03
C GLY A 440 -5.53 10.05 -12.12
N LYS A 441 -6.06 11.06 -11.41
CA LYS A 441 -5.51 12.41 -11.38
C LYS A 441 -4.83 12.69 -10.05
N VAL A 442 -3.92 13.64 -10.04
CA VAL A 442 -3.25 14.13 -8.83
C VAL A 442 -4.26 14.58 -7.77
N LEU A 443 -4.04 14.19 -6.53
CA LEU A 443 -4.85 14.65 -5.41
C LEU A 443 -4.68 16.14 -5.18
N SER A 444 -5.72 16.80 -4.71
CA SER A 444 -5.66 18.23 -4.35
C SER A 444 -4.61 18.46 -3.27
N GLY A 445 -3.82 19.53 -3.40
CA GLY A 445 -2.68 19.81 -2.50
C GLY A 445 -1.41 19.02 -2.81
N CYS A 446 -1.41 18.24 -3.90
CA CYS A 446 -0.25 17.49 -4.37
C CYS A 446 0.15 17.95 -5.78
N HIS A 447 1.42 17.77 -6.12
CA HIS A 447 1.97 18.10 -7.43
C HIS A 447 2.79 16.94 -7.97
N THR A 448 2.73 16.79 -9.30
CA THR A 448 3.50 15.79 -10.03
C THR A 448 4.43 16.48 -11.02
N LEU A 449 5.70 16.09 -11.02
CA LEU A 449 6.68 16.45 -12.04
C LEU A 449 7.01 15.19 -12.84
N ILE A 450 6.99 15.26 -14.17
CA ILE A 450 7.59 14.23 -15.02
C ILE A 450 9.03 14.67 -15.28
N HIS A 451 9.98 14.08 -14.54
CA HIS A 451 11.38 14.41 -14.59
C HIS A 451 12.06 13.73 -15.78
N LYS A 452 12.81 14.52 -16.58
CA LYS A 452 13.52 14.08 -17.79
C LYS A 452 12.64 13.26 -18.75
N PRO A 453 11.52 13.82 -19.25
CA PRO A 453 10.67 13.11 -20.19
C PRO A 453 11.39 12.87 -21.52
N ASP A 454 11.15 11.71 -22.12
CA ASP A 454 11.53 11.39 -23.49
C ASP A 454 10.61 12.04 -24.53
N MET A 455 10.79 11.69 -25.80
CA MET A 455 9.98 12.22 -26.91
C MET A 455 8.49 11.83 -26.81
N ASP A 456 8.15 10.74 -26.12
CA ASP A 456 6.78 10.27 -25.89
C ASP A 456 6.17 10.86 -24.60
N GLY A 457 6.89 11.78 -23.95
CA GLY A 457 6.51 12.42 -22.69
C GLY A 457 6.67 11.51 -21.47
N ILE A 458 7.36 10.38 -21.60
CA ILE A 458 7.60 9.42 -20.52
C ILE A 458 8.85 9.82 -19.77
N GLY A 459 8.73 10.05 -18.47
CA GLY A 459 9.86 10.33 -17.59
C GLY A 459 9.62 9.76 -16.21
N GLU A 460 10.54 10.02 -15.29
CA GLU A 460 10.36 9.64 -13.89
C GLU A 460 9.24 10.48 -13.26
N ILE A 461 8.34 9.82 -12.54
CA ILE A 461 7.27 10.50 -11.83
C ILE A 461 7.84 10.97 -10.48
N CYS A 462 7.87 12.27 -10.24
CA CYS A 462 8.28 12.85 -8.96
C CYS A 462 7.09 13.52 -8.26
N PHE A 463 7.06 13.44 -6.93
CA PHE A 463 5.95 13.94 -6.11
C PHE A 463 6.37 15.15 -5.29
N SER A 464 5.45 16.09 -5.11
CA SER A 464 5.53 17.13 -4.09
C SER A 464 4.15 17.32 -3.44
N GLY A 465 4.15 17.77 -2.19
CA GLY A 465 2.95 17.93 -1.36
C GLY A 465 3.19 17.48 0.08
N ARG A 466 2.25 17.80 0.98
CA ARG A 466 2.35 17.53 2.43
C ARG A 466 2.39 16.05 2.79
N HIS A 467 1.96 15.19 1.89
CA HIS A 467 1.91 13.74 2.05
C HIS A 467 3.29 13.07 1.85
N VAL A 468 4.26 13.77 1.26
CA VAL A 468 5.65 13.30 1.17
C VAL A 468 6.21 13.15 2.59
N PHE A 469 6.74 11.96 2.89
CA PHE A 469 7.31 11.60 4.18
C PHE A 469 8.47 12.54 4.58
N MET A 470 8.82 12.51 5.87
CA MET A 470 9.90 13.34 6.36
C MET A 470 11.29 12.75 6.07
N GLY A 471 11.40 11.49 5.70
CA GLY A 471 12.68 10.83 5.43
C GLY A 471 12.76 9.44 6.05
N TYR A 472 13.86 8.73 5.78
CA TYR A 472 14.14 7.43 6.37
C TYR A 472 14.87 7.60 7.72
N LEU A 473 14.27 7.08 8.79
CA LEU A 473 14.82 7.16 10.14
C LEU A 473 16.25 6.61 10.17
N ASN A 474 17.18 7.40 10.68
CA ASN A 474 18.62 7.11 10.78
C ASN A 474 19.34 6.86 9.43
N MET A 475 18.74 7.15 8.28
CA MET A 475 19.32 6.87 6.96
C MET A 475 19.36 8.12 6.07
N GLU A 476 20.30 9.02 6.38
CA GLU A 476 20.42 10.33 5.72
C GLU A 476 20.73 10.20 4.23
N ASP A 477 21.66 9.32 3.85
CA ASP A 477 22.04 9.12 2.45
C ASP A 477 20.87 8.60 1.62
N LYS A 478 20.08 7.66 2.16
CA LYS A 478 18.87 7.17 1.50
C LYS A 478 17.77 8.22 1.40
N THR A 479 17.74 9.17 2.33
CA THR A 479 16.79 10.28 2.29
C THR A 479 17.18 11.28 1.20
N ARG A 480 18.48 11.61 1.07
CA ARG A 480 19.01 12.44 -0.02
C ARG A 480 18.86 11.79 -1.41
N GLU A 481 18.99 10.47 -1.50
CA GLU A 481 18.72 9.75 -2.75
C GLU A 481 17.24 9.82 -3.16
N ALA A 482 16.32 9.93 -2.20
CA ALA A 482 14.88 9.90 -2.45
C ALA A 482 14.25 11.28 -2.63
N ILE A 483 14.72 12.30 -1.89
CA ILE A 483 14.23 13.67 -1.96
C ILE A 483 15.36 14.56 -2.48
N ASP A 484 15.14 15.20 -3.63
CA ASP A 484 16.12 16.12 -4.21
C ASP A 484 16.23 17.46 -3.46
N GLU A 485 17.15 18.32 -3.90
CA GLU A 485 17.40 19.63 -3.28
C GLU A 485 16.19 20.58 -3.39
N ASP A 486 15.34 20.38 -4.39
CA ASP A 486 14.10 21.14 -4.60
C ASP A 486 12.92 20.58 -3.79
N GLY A 487 13.12 19.44 -3.10
CA GLY A 487 12.14 18.82 -2.22
C GLY A 487 11.17 17.86 -2.93
N TRP A 488 11.45 17.49 -4.18
CA TRP A 488 10.71 16.47 -4.93
C TRP A 488 11.12 15.07 -4.51
N LEU A 489 10.12 14.23 -4.23
CA LEU A 489 10.31 12.81 -3.99
C LEU A 489 10.39 12.07 -5.34
N HIS A 490 11.54 11.45 -5.60
CA HIS A 490 11.76 10.57 -6.75
C HIS A 490 11.12 9.21 -6.50
N SER A 491 10.08 8.86 -7.27
CA SER A 491 9.38 7.58 -7.08
C SER A 491 10.17 6.37 -7.60
N GLY A 492 11.09 6.60 -8.55
CA GLY A 492 11.73 5.54 -9.32
C GLY A 492 10.79 4.84 -10.32
N ASP A 493 9.55 5.30 -10.48
CA ASP A 493 8.57 4.80 -11.43
C ASP A 493 8.47 5.74 -12.65
N LEU A 494 8.32 5.16 -13.84
CA LEU A 494 8.18 5.90 -15.10
C LEU A 494 6.72 6.07 -15.47
N GLY A 495 6.38 7.22 -16.03
CA GLY A 495 5.04 7.46 -16.54
C GLY A 495 4.88 8.77 -17.27
N LYS A 496 3.64 9.06 -17.64
CA LYS A 496 3.25 10.28 -18.34
C LYS A 496 1.83 10.71 -18.01
N HIS A 497 1.57 12.00 -18.18
CA HIS A 497 0.20 12.51 -18.19
C HIS A 497 -0.37 12.48 -19.60
N ASP A 498 -1.67 12.22 -19.70
CA ASP A 498 -2.41 12.55 -20.91
C ASP A 498 -2.87 14.03 -20.90
N LYS A 499 -3.48 14.43 -22.01
CA LYS A 499 -4.03 15.79 -22.20
C LYS A 499 -5.10 16.20 -21.19
N ASP A 500 -5.75 15.25 -20.52
CA ASP A 500 -6.82 15.49 -19.56
C ASP A 500 -6.30 15.43 -18.10
N GLY A 501 -4.98 15.30 -17.92
CA GLY A 501 -4.31 15.26 -16.62
C GLY A 501 -4.37 13.90 -15.91
N PHE A 502 -4.66 12.82 -16.63
CA PHE A 502 -4.62 11.46 -16.10
C PHE A 502 -3.19 10.90 -16.16
N LEU A 503 -2.72 10.33 -15.07
CA LEU A 503 -1.41 9.72 -14.97
C LEU A 503 -1.45 8.24 -15.43
N PHE A 504 -0.47 7.84 -16.23
CA PHE A 504 -0.25 6.47 -16.68
C PHE A 504 1.17 6.03 -16.30
N ILE A 505 1.29 4.92 -15.58
CA ILE A 505 2.58 4.31 -15.24
C ILE A 505 3.00 3.37 -16.37
N THR A 506 4.24 3.50 -16.83
CA THR A 506 4.79 2.75 -17.96
C THR A 506 5.86 1.76 -17.54
N GLY A 507 6.44 1.91 -16.35
CA GLY A 507 7.45 0.98 -15.84
C GLY A 507 8.09 1.46 -14.54
N ARG A 508 9.16 0.77 -14.12
CA ARG A 508 9.94 1.12 -12.93
C ARG A 508 11.42 1.10 -13.27
N ILE A 509 12.15 2.17 -12.97
CA ILE A 509 13.54 2.38 -13.39
C ILE A 509 14.42 1.20 -12.97
N LYS A 510 14.32 0.76 -11.70
CA LYS A 510 15.10 -0.36 -11.16
C LYS A 510 14.71 -1.73 -11.71
N GLU A 511 13.55 -1.85 -12.36
CA GLU A 511 13.07 -3.09 -12.97
C GLU A 511 13.18 -3.08 -14.50
N LEU A 512 13.66 -1.97 -15.10
CA LEU A 512 13.95 -1.93 -16.51
C LEU A 512 15.03 -2.96 -16.83
N ILE A 513 14.75 -3.79 -17.82
CA ILE A 513 15.73 -4.68 -18.40
C ILE A 513 16.52 -3.86 -19.42
N ILE A 514 17.82 -3.70 -19.20
CA ILE A 514 18.71 -3.04 -20.15
C ILE A 514 19.41 -4.13 -20.93
N THR A 515 18.97 -4.36 -22.17
CA THR A 515 19.59 -5.40 -23.01
C THR A 515 21.06 -5.07 -23.32
N ALA A 516 21.82 -6.05 -23.82
CA ALA A 516 23.21 -5.82 -24.25
C ALA A 516 23.34 -4.73 -25.34
N GLY A 517 22.26 -4.46 -26.09
CA GLY A 517 22.17 -3.38 -27.07
C GLY A 517 21.83 -2.00 -26.49
N GLY A 518 21.64 -1.88 -25.17
CA GLY A 518 21.31 -0.63 -24.49
C GLY A 518 19.82 -0.24 -24.54
N GLU A 519 18.94 -1.10 -25.06
CA GLU A 519 17.50 -0.82 -25.06
C GLU A 519 16.89 -1.06 -23.67
N ASN A 520 16.15 -0.07 -23.17
CA ASN A 520 15.47 -0.09 -21.89
C ASN A 520 14.07 -0.67 -22.04
N ILE A 521 13.82 -1.83 -21.44
CA ILE A 521 12.59 -2.59 -21.64
C ILE A 521 11.83 -2.72 -20.31
N PRO A 522 10.61 -2.16 -20.20
CA PRO A 522 9.73 -2.43 -19.06
C PRO A 522 9.19 -3.87 -19.17
N PRO A 523 9.42 -4.74 -18.16
CA PRO A 523 9.06 -6.15 -18.27
C PRO A 523 7.56 -6.43 -18.13
N VAL A 524 6.88 -5.69 -17.25
CA VAL A 524 5.47 -5.96 -16.86
C VAL A 524 4.51 -5.97 -18.06
N PRO A 525 4.55 -5.01 -19.01
CA PRO A 525 3.68 -5.05 -20.18
C PRO A 525 3.81 -6.35 -21.01
N ILE A 526 5.02 -6.88 -21.16
CA ILE A 526 5.28 -8.12 -21.92
C ILE A 526 4.80 -9.34 -21.14
N GLU A 527 5.05 -9.38 -19.82
CA GLU A 527 4.57 -10.43 -18.93
C GLU A 527 3.04 -10.53 -18.91
N ASP A 528 2.36 -9.40 -18.79
CA ASP A 528 0.90 -9.33 -18.84
C ASP A 528 0.35 -9.73 -20.21
N ALA A 529 0.99 -9.29 -21.30
CA ALA A 529 0.61 -9.69 -22.65
C ALA A 529 0.69 -11.21 -22.85
N VAL A 530 1.73 -11.87 -22.32
CA VAL A 530 1.85 -13.34 -22.40
C VAL A 530 0.83 -14.07 -21.53
N LYS A 531 0.59 -13.62 -20.29
CA LYS A 531 -0.48 -14.20 -19.44
C LYS A 531 -1.85 -14.11 -20.13
N ASN A 532 -2.16 -12.99 -20.77
CA ASN A 532 -3.41 -12.80 -21.50
C ASN A 532 -3.49 -13.71 -22.74
N ALA A 533 -2.38 -13.89 -23.47
CA ALA A 533 -2.33 -14.77 -24.64
C ALA A 533 -2.42 -16.27 -24.28
N VAL A 534 -1.96 -16.65 -23.09
CA VAL A 534 -1.86 -18.06 -22.65
C VAL A 534 -2.48 -18.26 -21.25
N PRO A 535 -3.81 -18.41 -21.17
CA PRO A 535 -4.56 -18.41 -19.90
C PRO A 535 -4.21 -19.48 -18.83
N ILE A 536 -3.47 -20.53 -19.19
CA ILE A 536 -2.99 -21.53 -18.23
C ILE A 536 -1.80 -21.03 -17.38
N ILE A 537 -1.13 -19.97 -17.82
CA ILE A 537 0.00 -19.37 -17.11
C ILE A 537 -0.52 -18.65 -15.85
N SER A 538 0.13 -18.90 -14.72
CA SER A 538 -0.15 -18.21 -13.46
C SER A 538 0.73 -16.96 -13.32
N ASN A 539 2.04 -17.15 -13.38
CA ASN A 539 3.02 -16.08 -13.35
C ASN A 539 3.95 -16.15 -14.57
N ALA A 540 4.33 -14.98 -15.07
CA ALA A 540 5.34 -14.81 -16.10
C ALA A 540 6.36 -13.79 -15.59
N MET A 541 7.64 -14.14 -15.62
CA MET A 541 8.73 -13.22 -15.29
C MET A 541 9.70 -13.13 -16.45
N LEU A 542 9.77 -11.95 -17.06
CA LEU A 542 10.72 -11.61 -18.10
C LEU A 542 12.11 -11.46 -17.51
N VAL A 543 13.11 -12.01 -18.20
CA VAL A 543 14.53 -11.95 -17.85
C VAL A 543 15.36 -11.62 -19.09
N GLY A 544 16.59 -11.16 -18.88
CA GLY A 544 17.51 -10.79 -19.96
C GLY A 544 18.24 -9.48 -19.76
N ASP A 545 18.39 -9.04 -18.51
CA ASP A 545 19.21 -7.87 -18.19
C ASP A 545 20.66 -8.11 -18.61
N LYS A 546 21.20 -7.15 -19.36
CA LYS A 546 22.51 -7.19 -20.02
C LYS A 546 22.70 -8.37 -20.98
N ALA A 547 21.62 -9.03 -21.39
CA ALA A 547 21.66 -10.16 -22.31
C ALA A 547 21.34 -9.74 -23.76
N LYS A 548 21.71 -10.58 -24.72
CA LYS A 548 21.48 -10.34 -26.17
C LYS A 548 20.01 -10.41 -26.57
N PHE A 549 19.18 -11.08 -25.77
CA PHE A 549 17.76 -11.27 -26.02
C PHE A 549 17.00 -11.53 -24.72
N LEU A 550 15.69 -11.31 -24.77
CA LEU A 550 14.80 -11.59 -23.65
C LEU A 550 14.39 -13.05 -23.60
N SER A 551 14.30 -13.56 -22.38
CA SER A 551 13.75 -14.89 -22.08
C SER A 551 12.69 -14.79 -20.99
N MET A 552 11.96 -15.87 -20.73
CA MET A 552 10.87 -15.83 -19.75
C MET A 552 10.78 -17.08 -18.87
N LEU A 553 10.60 -16.86 -17.57
CA LEU A 553 10.19 -17.88 -16.62
C LEU A 553 8.66 -17.91 -16.54
N LEU A 554 8.07 -19.09 -16.65
CA LEU A 554 6.62 -19.28 -16.65
C LEU A 554 6.23 -20.29 -15.58
N THR A 555 5.10 -20.05 -14.90
CA THR A 555 4.47 -21.01 -13.99
C THR A 555 3.05 -21.33 -14.45
N LEU A 556 2.50 -22.47 -14.04
CA LEU A 556 1.13 -22.87 -14.38
C LEU A 556 0.18 -22.66 -13.21
N LYS A 557 -1.10 -22.41 -13.50
CA LYS A 557 -2.15 -22.32 -12.48
C LYS A 557 -2.39 -23.68 -11.84
N CYS A 558 -2.08 -23.80 -10.55
CA CYS A 558 -2.28 -25.01 -9.75
C CYS A 558 -3.19 -24.76 -8.54
N VAL A 559 -3.62 -25.86 -7.91
CA VAL A 559 -4.34 -25.84 -6.65
C VAL A 559 -3.37 -25.43 -5.55
N VAL A 560 -3.73 -24.39 -4.81
CA VAL A 560 -2.97 -23.94 -3.64
C VAL A 560 -3.56 -24.59 -2.41
N ASP A 561 -2.69 -25.16 -1.57
CA ASP A 561 -3.07 -25.76 -0.30
C ASP A 561 -3.64 -24.67 0.63
N ALA A 562 -4.86 -24.89 1.13
CA ALA A 562 -5.60 -23.87 1.88
C ALA A 562 -4.99 -23.59 3.27
N ASP A 563 -4.30 -24.55 3.85
CA ASP A 563 -3.76 -24.46 5.21
C ASP A 563 -2.38 -23.80 5.20
N THR A 564 -1.52 -24.25 4.29
CA THR A 564 -0.12 -23.83 4.16
C THR A 564 0.06 -22.65 3.19
N GLY A 565 -0.86 -22.44 2.25
CA GLY A 565 -0.73 -21.42 1.20
C GLY A 565 0.33 -21.75 0.15
N GLU A 566 0.87 -22.97 0.14
CA GLU A 566 1.85 -23.44 -0.83
C GLU A 566 1.17 -23.94 -2.12
N PRO A 567 1.75 -23.68 -3.30
CA PRO A 567 1.24 -24.18 -4.55
C PRO A 567 1.52 -25.68 -4.67
N GLY A 568 0.45 -26.45 -4.90
CA GLY A 568 0.52 -27.89 -5.14
C GLY A 568 0.87 -28.23 -6.58
N ASP A 569 0.89 -29.54 -6.87
CA ASP A 569 1.18 -30.08 -8.20
C ASP A 569 -0.08 -30.25 -9.07
N GLU A 570 -1.26 -30.30 -8.47
CA GLU A 570 -2.52 -30.46 -9.19
C GLU A 570 -2.91 -29.17 -9.94
N LEU A 571 -3.30 -29.28 -11.21
CA LEU A 571 -3.74 -28.13 -12.00
C LEU A 571 -5.06 -27.55 -11.49
N SER A 572 -5.22 -26.22 -11.55
CA SER A 572 -6.49 -25.59 -11.20
C SER A 572 -7.61 -26.03 -12.16
N PRO A 573 -8.89 -25.95 -11.78
CA PRO A 573 -10.01 -26.29 -12.66
C PRO A 573 -9.97 -25.55 -14.01
N GLU A 574 -9.51 -24.31 -14.02
CA GLU A 574 -9.34 -23.48 -15.22
C GLU A 574 -8.20 -23.99 -16.11
N ALA A 575 -7.07 -24.37 -15.49
CA ALA A 575 -5.95 -24.99 -16.20
C ALA A 575 -6.33 -26.35 -16.79
N LEU A 576 -7.06 -27.18 -16.05
CA LEU A 576 -7.59 -28.46 -16.54
C LEU A 576 -8.49 -28.27 -17.76
N ALA A 577 -9.41 -27.30 -17.70
CA ALA A 577 -10.29 -26.98 -18.83
C ALA A 577 -9.49 -26.50 -20.05
N PHE A 578 -8.41 -25.74 -19.83
CA PHE A 578 -7.49 -25.33 -20.89
C PHE A 578 -6.78 -26.54 -21.52
N CYS A 579 -6.25 -27.46 -20.71
CA CYS A 579 -5.61 -28.68 -21.18
C CYS A 579 -6.56 -29.54 -22.02
N GLN A 580 -7.76 -29.80 -21.51
CA GLN A 580 -8.77 -30.62 -22.19
C GLN A 580 -9.16 -30.05 -23.56
N ARG A 581 -9.33 -28.72 -23.64
CA ARG A 581 -9.65 -28.04 -24.91
C ARG A 581 -8.55 -28.19 -25.97
N LEU A 582 -7.30 -28.34 -25.55
CA LEU A 582 -6.16 -28.57 -26.43
C LEU A 582 -5.87 -30.06 -26.67
N GLY A 583 -6.67 -30.97 -26.08
CA GLY A 583 -6.49 -32.41 -26.19
C GLY A 583 -5.44 -33.01 -25.25
N SER A 584 -4.94 -32.24 -24.28
CA SER A 584 -4.05 -32.76 -23.22
C SER A 584 -4.86 -33.48 -22.13
N LYS A 585 -4.32 -34.61 -21.66
CA LYS A 585 -4.86 -35.39 -20.54
C LYS A 585 -4.16 -35.09 -19.20
N ALA A 586 -3.20 -34.17 -19.20
CA ALA A 586 -2.42 -33.88 -18.00
C ALA A 586 -3.30 -33.27 -16.92
N THR A 587 -3.12 -33.73 -15.70
CA THR A 587 -3.83 -33.23 -14.51
C THR A 587 -2.90 -32.55 -13.51
N LYS A 588 -1.59 -32.73 -13.69
CA LYS A 588 -0.54 -32.19 -12.82
C LYS A 588 0.46 -31.34 -13.58
N VAL A 589 1.10 -30.40 -12.89
CA VAL A 589 2.18 -29.56 -13.42
C VAL A 589 3.39 -30.41 -13.78
N SER A 590 3.78 -31.33 -12.89
CA SER A 590 4.88 -32.27 -13.08
C SER A 590 4.71 -33.16 -14.32
N GLU A 591 3.49 -33.59 -14.63
CA GLU A 591 3.16 -34.37 -15.83
C GLU A 591 3.41 -33.56 -17.11
N ILE A 592 2.97 -32.29 -17.15
CA ILE A 592 3.17 -31.40 -18.30
C ILE A 592 4.66 -31.19 -18.57
N ILE A 593 5.45 -30.94 -17.51
CA ILE A 593 6.88 -30.63 -17.63
C ILE A 593 7.68 -31.88 -18.01
N SER A 594 7.48 -33.00 -17.32
CA SER A 594 8.23 -34.25 -17.54
C SER A 594 7.96 -34.86 -18.91
N SER A 595 6.71 -34.83 -19.37
CA SER A 595 6.32 -35.36 -20.69
C SER A 595 6.56 -34.37 -21.83
N LYS A 596 6.92 -33.11 -21.52
CA LYS A 596 6.91 -31.97 -22.46
C LYS A 596 5.63 -31.98 -23.30
N ASP A 597 4.48 -31.89 -22.64
CA ASP A 597 3.17 -32.03 -23.29
C ASP A 597 3.08 -31.15 -24.53
N LYS A 598 3.07 -31.78 -25.71
CA LYS A 598 3.17 -31.09 -27.00
C LYS A 598 2.05 -30.08 -27.19
N ALA A 599 0.82 -30.39 -26.78
CA ALA A 599 -0.32 -29.51 -26.97
C ALA A 599 -0.16 -28.21 -26.16
N ILE A 600 0.32 -28.34 -24.92
CA ILE A 600 0.53 -27.19 -24.02
C ILE A 600 1.73 -26.36 -24.46
N TYR A 601 2.87 -27.01 -24.75
CA TYR A 601 4.07 -26.32 -25.21
C TYR A 601 3.85 -25.57 -26.54
N THR A 602 3.11 -26.18 -27.48
CA THR A 602 2.73 -25.50 -28.73
C THR A 602 1.81 -24.30 -28.48
N ALA A 603 0.86 -24.41 -27.55
CA ALA A 603 -0.02 -23.30 -27.21
C ALA A 603 0.74 -22.13 -26.55
N ILE A 604 1.68 -22.42 -25.64
CA ILE A 604 2.55 -21.41 -25.03
C ILE A 604 3.40 -20.74 -26.12
N GLN A 605 4.07 -21.52 -26.96
CA GLN A 605 4.91 -20.98 -28.04
C GLN A 605 4.11 -20.09 -28.99
N LYS A 606 2.90 -20.51 -29.38
CA LYS A 606 2.01 -19.72 -30.24
C LYS A 606 1.59 -18.41 -29.57
N GLY A 607 1.28 -18.44 -28.28
CA GLY A 607 0.93 -17.23 -27.53
C GLY A 607 2.09 -16.24 -27.44
N ILE A 608 3.31 -16.73 -27.15
CA ILE A 608 4.52 -15.91 -27.14
C ILE A 608 4.80 -15.32 -28.52
N SER A 609 4.68 -16.11 -29.60
CA SER A 609 4.83 -15.62 -30.97
C SER A 609 3.83 -14.50 -31.29
N ALA A 610 2.56 -14.64 -30.89
CA ALA A 610 1.54 -13.62 -31.08
C ALA A 610 1.80 -12.33 -30.29
N VAL A 611 2.46 -12.42 -29.13
CA VAL A 611 2.93 -11.24 -28.37
C VAL A 611 4.13 -10.60 -29.08
N ASN A 612 5.09 -11.40 -29.55
CA ASN A 612 6.27 -10.93 -30.27
C ASN A 612 5.93 -10.24 -31.61
N GLU A 613 4.84 -10.64 -32.28
CA GLU A 613 4.33 -9.97 -33.49
C GLU A 613 3.90 -8.52 -33.23
N LYS A 614 3.54 -8.19 -31.99
CA LYS A 614 3.13 -6.85 -31.56
C LYS A 614 4.26 -6.07 -30.87
N ALA A 615 5.45 -6.65 -30.77
CA ALA A 615 6.60 -6.00 -30.14
C ALA A 615 7.05 -4.78 -30.95
N VAL A 616 7.34 -3.69 -30.25
CA VAL A 616 7.75 -2.40 -30.87
C VAL A 616 9.13 -2.52 -31.52
N SER A 617 9.99 -3.38 -30.98
CA SER A 617 11.35 -3.62 -31.47
C SER A 617 11.68 -5.12 -31.45
N ASN A 618 12.74 -5.50 -32.16
CA ASN A 618 13.26 -6.87 -32.08
C ASN A 618 13.84 -7.19 -30.70
N ALA A 619 14.36 -6.19 -29.96
CA ALA A 619 14.91 -6.42 -28.62
C ALA A 619 13.83 -6.79 -27.60
N GLN A 620 12.59 -6.33 -27.82
CA GLN A 620 11.43 -6.65 -26.96
C GLN A 620 10.82 -8.04 -27.20
N LYS A 621 11.32 -8.80 -28.19
CA LYS A 621 10.82 -10.15 -28.47
C LYS A 621 11.39 -11.17 -27.47
N VAL A 622 10.50 -11.96 -26.88
CA VAL A 622 10.87 -13.12 -26.04
C VAL A 622 11.33 -14.26 -26.94
N GLN A 623 12.61 -14.62 -26.86
CA GLN A 623 13.20 -15.65 -27.72
C GLN A 623 13.18 -17.05 -27.08
N LYS A 624 13.38 -17.13 -25.77
CA LYS A 624 13.40 -18.41 -25.03
C LYS A 624 12.48 -18.34 -23.81
N TRP A 625 11.98 -19.49 -23.37
CA TRP A 625 11.18 -19.59 -22.16
C TRP A 625 11.29 -20.97 -21.53
N VAL A 626 10.95 -21.07 -20.24
CA VAL A 626 10.92 -22.33 -19.49
C VAL A 626 9.71 -22.36 -18.56
N LEU A 627 9.14 -23.55 -18.36
CA LEU A 627 8.14 -23.80 -17.32
C LEU A 627 8.84 -24.24 -16.03
N LEU A 628 8.47 -23.61 -14.92
CA LEU A 628 8.94 -23.94 -13.59
C LEU A 628 8.01 -24.96 -12.92
N GLU A 629 8.59 -25.78 -12.04
CA GLU A 629 7.91 -26.89 -11.38
C GLU A 629 6.89 -26.44 -10.32
N LYS A 630 7.03 -25.22 -9.79
CA LYS A 630 6.15 -24.64 -8.77
C LYS A 630 5.72 -23.23 -9.15
N ASP A 631 4.50 -22.88 -8.73
CA ASP A 631 4.02 -21.51 -8.84
C ASP A 631 4.66 -20.59 -7.79
N PHE A 632 4.62 -19.28 -8.01
CA PHE A 632 5.15 -18.29 -7.06
C PHE A 632 4.20 -18.13 -5.88
N SER A 633 4.76 -18.08 -4.66
CA SER A 633 3.97 -17.97 -3.43
C SER A 633 4.55 -16.93 -2.47
N LEU A 634 3.73 -16.55 -1.48
CA LEU A 634 4.17 -15.67 -0.40
C LEU A 634 5.15 -16.38 0.55
N PHE A 635 4.91 -17.66 0.82
CA PHE A 635 5.72 -18.48 1.74
C PHE A 635 7.03 -18.94 1.09
N GLY A 636 7.02 -19.21 -0.21
CA GLY A 636 8.22 -19.49 -1.02
C GLY A 636 9.12 -18.26 -1.25
N GLY A 637 8.63 -17.07 -0.88
CA GLY A 637 9.35 -15.81 -0.89
C GLY A 637 9.34 -15.08 -2.23
N GLU A 638 8.79 -15.67 -3.29
CA GLU A 638 8.69 -15.03 -4.61
C GLU A 638 7.72 -13.86 -4.63
N LEU A 639 6.68 -13.88 -3.79
CA LEU A 639 5.68 -12.82 -3.68
C LEU A 639 5.78 -12.11 -2.31
N GLY A 640 5.53 -10.80 -2.29
CA GLY A 640 5.38 -10.01 -1.07
C GLY A 640 3.97 -10.13 -0.45
N PRO A 641 3.73 -9.52 0.74
CA PRO A 641 2.42 -9.51 1.42
C PRO A 641 1.24 -8.99 0.59
N THR A 642 1.51 -8.11 -0.38
CA THR A 642 0.52 -7.58 -1.33
C THR A 642 0.46 -8.37 -2.64
N MET A 643 1.04 -9.57 -2.69
CA MET A 643 1.18 -10.43 -3.88
C MET A 643 2.06 -9.83 -5.00
N LYS A 644 2.87 -8.81 -4.69
CA LYS A 644 3.84 -8.24 -5.64
C LYS A 644 5.05 -9.15 -5.82
N LEU A 645 5.46 -9.38 -7.07
CA LEU A 645 6.65 -10.18 -7.43
C LEU A 645 7.95 -9.56 -6.90
N LYS A 646 8.76 -10.36 -6.22
CA LYS A 646 10.12 -10.01 -5.78
C LYS A 646 11.15 -10.50 -6.79
N ARG A 647 11.30 -9.79 -7.91
CA ARG A 647 12.19 -10.16 -9.03
C ARG A 647 13.60 -10.58 -8.60
N PRO A 648 14.32 -9.87 -7.70
CA PRO A 648 15.66 -10.28 -7.31
C PRO A 648 15.70 -11.65 -6.60
N VAL A 649 14.68 -11.94 -5.79
CA VAL A 649 14.56 -13.24 -5.09
C VAL A 649 14.32 -14.36 -6.10
N VAL A 650 13.42 -14.14 -7.06
CA VAL A 650 13.13 -15.13 -8.12
C VAL A 650 14.35 -15.33 -9.03
N ALA A 651 15.02 -14.26 -9.45
CA ALA A 651 16.22 -14.34 -10.26
C ALA A 651 17.34 -15.12 -9.57
N GLN A 652 17.51 -14.92 -8.26
CA GLN A 652 18.47 -15.68 -7.46
C GLN A 652 18.07 -17.15 -7.32
N LYS A 653 16.78 -17.42 -7.03
CA LYS A 653 16.25 -18.78 -6.82
C LYS A 653 16.33 -19.64 -8.09
N TYR A 654 16.09 -19.04 -9.25
CA TYR A 654 16.10 -19.73 -10.55
C TYR A 654 17.32 -19.37 -11.41
N ARG A 655 18.42 -18.91 -10.78
CA ARG A 655 19.63 -18.43 -11.49
C ARG A 655 20.16 -19.43 -12.51
N ASP A 656 20.13 -20.72 -12.20
CA ASP A 656 20.69 -21.77 -13.05
C ASP A 656 19.81 -21.99 -14.29
N ARG A 657 18.47 -21.89 -14.13
CA ARG A 657 17.52 -21.91 -15.26
C ARG A 657 17.68 -20.69 -16.15
N ILE A 658 17.91 -19.51 -15.56
CA ILE A 658 18.14 -18.27 -16.31
C ILE A 658 19.46 -18.37 -17.10
N ALA A 659 20.53 -18.86 -16.48
CA ALA A 659 21.82 -19.04 -17.13
C ALA A 659 21.73 -19.97 -18.36
N GLN A 660 20.93 -21.05 -18.27
CA GLN A 660 20.70 -21.99 -19.37
C GLN A 660 20.13 -21.34 -20.64
N PHE A 661 19.40 -20.23 -20.53
CA PHE A 661 18.95 -19.52 -21.73
C PHE A 661 20.13 -18.99 -22.57
N TYR A 662 21.24 -18.67 -21.93
CA TYR A 662 22.34 -17.89 -22.51
C TYR A 662 23.63 -18.69 -22.71
N THR A 663 23.64 -19.99 -22.40
CA THR A 663 24.81 -20.87 -22.56
C THR A 663 25.01 -21.39 -24.00
N ASP A 664 23.98 -21.40 -24.84
CA ASP A 664 24.06 -21.94 -26.21
C ASP A 664 24.26 -20.83 -27.26
N THR A 665 25.48 -20.30 -27.36
CA THR A 665 25.91 -19.57 -28.56
C THR A 665 27.11 -20.30 -29.18
N GLU A 666 26.85 -21.28 -30.04
CA GLU A 666 27.80 -21.64 -31.09
C GLU A 666 27.80 -20.52 -32.17
N PRO A 667 28.97 -20.09 -32.68
CA PRO A 667 29.02 -19.23 -33.84
C PRO A 667 28.54 -19.99 -35.08
N PRO A 668 27.85 -19.34 -36.03
CA PRO A 668 27.43 -20.00 -37.27
C PRO A 668 28.66 -20.52 -38.02
N SER A 669 28.64 -21.81 -38.34
CA SER A 669 29.62 -22.48 -39.19
C SER A 669 29.74 -21.75 -40.53
N GLY A 670 30.86 -21.08 -40.75
CA GLY A 670 31.17 -20.40 -42.01
C GLY A 670 31.30 -21.37 -43.16
N GLU A 671 30.63 -21.07 -44.27
CA GLU A 671 30.94 -21.66 -45.57
C GLU A 671 32.35 -21.24 -46.00
N PRO A 672 33.14 -22.15 -46.63
CA PRO A 672 34.47 -21.82 -47.10
C PRO A 672 34.38 -20.94 -48.35
N SER A 673 34.90 -19.72 -48.21
CA SER A 673 35.21 -18.80 -49.30
C SER A 673 36.16 -19.45 -50.32
N ALA A 674 35.70 -19.57 -51.57
CA ALA A 674 36.57 -19.68 -52.73
C ALA A 674 36.98 -18.26 -53.18
N ARG A 675 38.28 -17.99 -53.08
CA ARG A 675 39.00 -16.84 -53.65
C ARG A 675 39.27 -17.06 -55.15
N PRO A 676 39.68 -16.04 -55.94
CA PRO A 676 40.87 -15.18 -55.73
C PRO A 676 40.65 -13.90 -54.94
#